data_AF-A0A2H0SDE1-F1
#
_entry.id   AF-A0A2H0SDE1-F1
#
_cell.length_a   1.000
_cell.length_b   1.000
_cell.length_c   1.000
_cell.angle_alpha   90.00
_cell.angle_beta   90.00
_cell.angle_gamma   90.00
#
_symmetry.space_group_name_H-M   'P 1'
#
loop_
_entity.id
_entity.type
_entity.pdbx_description
1 polymer ?
#
loop_
_entity_poly.entity_id
_entity_poly.type
_entity_poly.pdbx_seq_one_letter_code
_entity_poly.pdbx_strand_id
1 'polypeptide(L)'
;LDEKLKDVERIIITPRRGGTEVDVEVKYRENSNAELSVRVVNQAPMSVVVDASYSVENNHAQALVPMMELSFTAKNRTTIYGLRFNRSGISHDGTAANLYLYESGDIGDNEIAQYTASDGRYVEFRNPDGLFIIPTGATVNVLLRADISGTAVPGQTIRFDIETSEDIDAGAIKAEASFPLKGSTASVTSVSDLGYISFANVSPTGNTTVPSGYRYYYGWRFSLVASDQDMELRFLKITNTGTATQSDIGNFRLMYLDEIITRAEMTDNDEIVFDLANNPHLVPQGQTHNLDMVFDIAQDATGTFHFMVQEMNHILVFDRTYEVFTTPNQNDNWTVIESNSSSTSTVIEGTPESEIPGQGIFVGEIELSLASDSPTGNIASGATNVVVAKFNAYAIGEDIMINSLNVGATSIGLNNGRVYVDGSQIGSTVDLIRNGSYAFNLKTNLVIKEDKIRTIEIRADVKNNSGTDLTDGDTFGVALFASSANARGLQSGMAISTSAIMGNTLTARTGTVITTKNMAVADASASRPSGVIGEMNVLIGSFIITGGSGEGSKIHQITLKNNLWNDGGITLADVFQNLRLEAGGPADTNGNYYSEVLIGRTISSLVDADDTVYRFTPSPAIDLPVGASMVINIYADILNSASKDAISVFNSNEHGVIFVSEVSATGVQTGSNTSDSDGTYYVMQRVYIAQKGELIIEAPPSSYQAWPTIAVAGTEDVELFRFRLTAENEDMDIARLIVSISLKTEEWGAMNFNGSQFSALKNFKLLNGREQIGPTLASYSMIYRDAPMNGYIDFNFGTANSYRIPKGEERILTVTATISNWPTISSGCVYQMFMSPDPLMDGTPAITAHGAGSSRDLSGPEREIRGNPFTVRKSVPLVERMALPTTTLSSSGTHTLAKFRITSVENQTRQKKWTFSVAWTDYTTSTELEINNFKLFRNGAPLSQSEYTIYDGLGIGPEHILSQGGNATLKVSQYGSHISAAINAVLVFGDRSQQDMAGEEIIPDGSINIYELRADVMNAHQGASTDTDNISVTLLGDNDHELPWTGQLQTHPVGVVTVRPDANSNFIWSDYSADTGLHDSRVPGNPSGTGWPYDWTDGLLVPADPRGDTFLPLDSWNLSK
;
A
#
# COMPACT_ATOMS: atom_id res chain seq x y z
N LEU A 1 11.06 22.43 10.87
CA LEU A 1 12.18 22.05 9.98
C LEU A 1 13.45 22.87 10.24
N ASP A 2 13.56 23.64 11.34
CA ASP A 2 14.42 24.84 11.36
C ASP A 2 15.57 24.84 12.40
N GLU A 3 16.09 23.67 12.78
CA GLU A 3 17.37 23.56 13.51
C GLU A 3 18.16 22.30 13.13
N LYS A 4 17.45 21.20 12.84
CA LYS A 4 18.01 19.91 12.42
C LYS A 4 18.64 19.88 11.01
N LEU A 5 18.53 20.96 10.22
CA LEU A 5 19.05 21.04 8.85
C LEU A 5 20.39 21.79 8.72
N LYS A 6 20.92 22.38 9.80
CA LYS A 6 22.16 23.18 9.73
C LYS A 6 23.40 22.38 9.34
N ASP A 7 23.39 21.08 9.63
CA ASP A 7 24.53 20.21 9.43
C ASP A 7 24.36 19.28 8.22
N VAL A 8 23.33 19.43 7.39
CA VAL A 8 23.13 18.57 6.21
C VAL A 8 23.92 19.12 5.01
N GLU A 9 24.86 18.34 4.47
CA GLU A 9 25.61 18.63 3.24
C GLU A 9 24.80 18.25 2.00
N ARG A 10 24.20 17.07 1.95
CA ARG A 10 23.35 16.60 0.83
C ARG A 10 22.35 15.55 1.28
N ILE A 11 21.18 15.48 0.66
CA ILE A 11 20.21 14.39 0.83
C ILE A 11 20.12 13.63 -0.49
N ILE A 12 20.31 12.32 -0.44
CA ILE A 12 20.17 11.41 -1.57
C ILE A 12 18.92 10.58 -1.32
N ILE A 13 18.04 10.53 -2.31
CA ILE A 13 16.82 9.73 -2.23
C ILE A 13 16.93 8.67 -3.33
N THR A 14 17.01 7.41 -2.91
CA THR A 14 17.13 6.27 -3.80
C THR A 14 15.85 5.44 -3.73
N PRO A 15 15.12 5.24 -4.84
CA PRO A 15 13.94 4.38 -4.83
C PRO A 15 14.33 2.92 -4.56
N ARG A 16 13.65 2.24 -3.63
CA ARG A 16 13.76 0.78 -3.53
C ARG A 16 12.94 0.11 -4.63
N ARG A 17 13.43 -1.02 -5.12
CA ARG A 17 12.80 -1.81 -6.19
C ARG A 17 11.47 -2.36 -5.67
N GLY A 18 10.33 -1.78 -6.08
CA GLY A 18 8.99 -2.20 -5.63
C GLY A 18 7.93 -1.09 -5.47
N GLY A 19 8.33 0.19 -5.51
CA GLY A 19 7.40 1.29 -5.86
C GLY A 19 6.61 1.97 -4.74
N THR A 20 6.89 1.74 -3.45
CA THR A 20 6.26 2.51 -2.36
C THR A 20 7.20 3.01 -1.26
N GLU A 21 8.47 2.59 -1.27
CA GLU A 21 9.47 2.98 -0.26
C GLU A 21 10.72 3.61 -0.90
N VAL A 22 11.31 4.58 -0.20
CA VAL A 22 12.55 5.26 -0.61
C VAL A 22 13.60 5.11 0.48
N ASP A 23 14.83 4.82 0.09
CA ASP A 23 16.00 4.98 0.96
C ASP A 23 16.40 6.45 0.96
N VAL A 24 16.46 7.06 2.14
CA VAL A 24 16.89 8.45 2.32
C VAL A 24 18.26 8.44 3.00
N GLU A 25 19.30 8.75 2.24
CA GLU A 25 20.66 8.92 2.77
C GLU A 25 20.91 10.42 2.99
N VAL A 26 21.17 10.81 4.23
CA VAL A 26 21.49 12.20 4.60
C VAL A 26 22.99 12.30 4.86
N LYS A 27 23.73 12.99 3.99
CA LYS A 27 25.12 13.38 4.23
C LYS A 27 25.14 14.65 5.07
N TYR A 28 25.86 14.61 6.17
CA TYR A 28 26.09 15.77 7.04
C TYR A 28 27.46 16.42 6.75
N ARG A 29 27.58 17.74 6.92
CA ARG A 29 28.85 18.48 6.81
C ARG A 29 29.82 17.93 7.85
N GLU A 30 30.96 17.41 7.41
CA GLU A 30 32.06 17.11 8.32
C GLU A 30 32.58 18.42 8.92
N ASN A 31 32.56 18.50 10.26
CA ASN A 31 33.12 19.62 10.97
C ASN A 31 34.66 19.50 10.88
N SER A 32 35.25 20.05 9.82
CA SER A 32 36.65 19.83 9.41
C SER A 32 37.73 20.34 10.41
N ASN A 33 37.34 20.69 11.63
CA ASN A 33 38.21 21.22 12.68
C ASN A 33 38.21 20.41 13.99
N ALA A 34 37.32 19.42 14.18
CA ALA A 34 37.28 18.61 15.40
C ALA A 34 38.54 17.73 15.53
N GLU A 35 39.11 17.60 16.74
CA GLU A 35 40.24 16.68 16.96
C GLU A 35 39.79 15.20 16.95
N LEU A 36 38.57 14.93 17.44
CA LEU A 36 37.88 13.64 17.40
C LEU A 36 36.38 13.86 17.14
N SER A 37 35.86 13.39 16.02
CA SER A 37 34.43 13.41 15.71
C SER A 37 33.84 12.00 15.78
N VAL A 38 32.64 11.88 16.36
CA VAL A 38 31.94 10.60 16.51
C VAL A 38 30.51 10.70 15.98
N ARG A 39 30.04 9.66 15.28
CA ARG A 39 28.65 9.57 14.82
C ARG A 39 28.13 8.14 14.91
N VAL A 40 26.82 8.01 15.01
CA VAL A 40 26.13 6.71 14.85
C VAL A 40 26.00 6.40 13.36
N VAL A 41 26.34 5.18 12.97
CA VAL A 41 26.18 4.66 11.59
C VAL A 41 24.96 3.74 11.47
N ASN A 42 24.61 3.10 12.59
CA ASN A 42 23.39 2.32 12.86
C ASN A 42 23.23 0.97 12.13
N GLN A 43 23.12 -0.12 12.90
CA GLN A 43 22.57 -1.42 12.51
C GLN A 43 22.07 -2.17 13.75
N ALA A 44 20.79 -2.03 14.14
CA ALA A 44 20.14 -3.03 15.01
C ALA A 44 18.94 -3.64 14.28
N PRO A 45 18.70 -4.95 14.40
CA PRO A 45 17.53 -5.57 13.79
C PRO A 45 16.26 -5.04 14.46
N MET A 46 15.18 -4.90 13.69
CA MET A 46 13.88 -4.46 14.23
C MET A 46 13.32 -5.45 15.27
N SER A 47 13.71 -6.72 15.16
CA SER A 47 13.32 -7.80 16.06
C SER A 47 14.51 -8.66 16.45
N VAL A 48 14.55 -9.09 17.71
CA VAL A 48 15.47 -10.12 18.22
C VAL A 48 14.70 -11.34 18.66
N VAL A 49 15.25 -12.53 18.43
CA VAL A 49 14.52 -13.80 18.59
C VAL A 49 14.92 -14.50 19.88
N VAL A 50 13.92 -15.01 20.61
CA VAL A 50 14.07 -15.94 21.74
C VAL A 50 13.29 -17.22 21.47
N ASP A 51 13.75 -18.36 21.98
CA ASP A 51 12.96 -19.59 21.93
C ASP A 51 11.96 -19.63 23.10
N ALA A 52 10.68 -19.85 22.82
CA ALA A 52 9.61 -19.97 23.82
C ALA A 52 9.17 -21.42 24.10
N SER A 53 9.87 -22.41 23.54
CA SER A 53 9.48 -23.83 23.64
C SER A 53 9.81 -24.47 24.97
N TYR A 54 10.67 -23.85 25.77
CA TYR A 54 11.22 -24.47 26.96
C TYR A 54 10.77 -23.75 28.24
N SER A 55 10.65 -24.52 29.34
CA SER A 55 10.50 -23.95 30.67
C SER A 55 11.68 -23.03 30.96
N VAL A 56 11.45 -21.93 31.69
CA VAL A 56 12.35 -20.80 32.03
C VAL A 56 13.82 -21.12 32.43
N GLU A 57 14.19 -22.40 32.56
CA GLU A 57 15.52 -22.91 32.89
C GLU A 57 16.33 -23.43 31.65
N ASN A 58 15.73 -23.60 30.45
CA ASN A 58 16.40 -24.14 29.26
C ASN A 58 16.12 -23.33 27.96
N ASN A 59 15.83 -22.04 28.06
CA ASN A 59 15.67 -21.21 26.86
C ASN A 59 17.03 -20.73 26.36
N HIS A 60 17.29 -20.89 25.06
CA HIS A 60 18.34 -20.19 24.34
C HIS A 60 17.74 -19.06 23.49
N ALA A 61 18.61 -18.16 23.02
CA ALA A 61 18.19 -16.98 22.28
C ALA A 61 19.24 -16.57 21.26
N GLN A 62 18.90 -15.53 20.51
CA GLN A 62 19.80 -14.93 19.56
C GLN A 62 21.06 -14.36 20.24
N ALA A 63 22.22 -14.71 19.70
CA ALA A 63 23.53 -14.24 20.12
C ALA A 63 24.05 -13.13 19.20
N LEU A 64 25.02 -12.35 19.68
CA LEU A 64 25.79 -11.35 18.92
C LEU A 64 24.95 -10.38 18.09
N VAL A 65 23.76 -10.03 18.58
CA VAL A 65 22.85 -9.06 17.96
C VAL A 65 23.56 -7.72 17.83
N PRO A 66 23.66 -7.13 16.63
CA PRO A 66 24.23 -5.79 16.50
C PRO A 66 23.24 -4.78 17.10
N MET A 67 23.72 -3.92 18.01
CA MET A 67 22.89 -2.98 18.77
C MET A 67 23.16 -1.52 18.40
N MET A 68 24.43 -1.15 18.22
CA MET A 68 24.83 0.22 17.92
C MET A 68 26.21 0.25 17.25
N GLU A 69 26.30 0.87 16.07
CA GLU A 69 27.57 1.10 15.38
C GLU A 69 27.98 2.57 15.45
N LEU A 70 29.25 2.82 15.79
CA LEU A 70 29.85 4.14 15.94
C LEU A 70 31.04 4.29 14.98
N SER A 71 31.07 5.39 14.20
CA SER A 71 32.25 5.82 13.47
C SER A 71 33.03 6.85 14.29
N PHE A 72 34.31 6.59 14.53
CA PHE A 72 35.24 7.52 15.15
C PHE A 72 36.23 8.02 14.10
N THR A 73 36.33 9.34 13.91
CA THR A 73 37.31 9.95 12.99
C THR A 73 38.19 10.91 13.77
N ALA A 74 39.51 10.73 13.69
CA ALA A 74 40.47 11.53 14.44
C ALA A 74 41.43 12.27 13.52
N LYS A 75 41.63 13.57 13.79
CA LYS A 75 42.55 14.40 13.01
C LYS A 75 44.01 14.01 13.23
N ASN A 76 44.34 13.68 14.48
CA ASN A 76 45.63 13.13 14.89
C ASN A 76 45.43 11.70 15.39
N ARG A 77 46.51 10.93 15.56
CA ARG A 77 46.43 9.60 16.17
C ARG A 77 45.84 9.70 17.58
N THR A 78 44.70 9.05 17.80
CA THR A 78 43.95 9.11 19.06
C THR A 78 43.66 7.70 19.57
N THR A 79 43.89 7.45 20.86
CA THR A 79 43.52 6.19 21.52
C THR A 79 42.21 6.39 22.26
N ILE A 80 41.28 5.43 22.13
CA ILE A 80 40.07 5.36 22.94
C ILE A 80 40.33 4.40 24.09
N TYR A 81 40.18 4.87 25.33
CA TYR A 81 40.41 4.11 26.56
C TYR A 81 39.12 3.53 27.16
N GLY A 82 37.98 4.15 26.86
CA GLY A 82 36.70 3.71 27.40
C GLY A 82 35.49 4.18 26.60
N LEU A 83 34.46 3.34 26.58
CA LEU A 83 33.16 3.61 25.99
C LEU A 83 32.05 3.19 26.95
N ARG A 84 31.16 4.11 27.29
CA ARG A 84 29.98 3.85 28.12
C ARG A 84 28.70 3.93 27.30
N PHE A 85 27.91 2.86 27.34
CA PHE A 85 26.63 2.72 26.66
C PHE A 85 25.50 2.69 27.69
N ASN A 86 24.54 3.59 27.57
CA ASN A 86 23.36 3.67 28.43
C ASN A 86 22.21 2.87 27.82
N ARG A 87 21.60 2.00 28.62
CA ARG A 87 20.47 1.15 28.20
C ARG A 87 19.17 1.93 28.25
N SER A 88 18.40 1.82 27.18
CA SER A 88 17.10 2.47 26.94
C SER A 88 16.06 1.43 26.47
N GLY A 89 14.77 1.76 26.56
CA GLY A 89 13.66 0.87 26.18
C GLY A 89 12.93 0.26 27.37
N ILE A 90 12.01 -0.67 27.10
CA ILE A 90 11.23 -1.43 28.09
C ILE A 90 11.87 -2.81 28.23
N SER A 91 12.94 -2.90 29.02
CA SER A 91 13.70 -4.14 29.30
C SER A 91 14.27 -4.11 30.72
N HIS A 92 14.62 -5.27 31.30
CA HIS A 92 15.35 -5.36 32.57
C HIS A 92 16.86 -5.48 32.32
N ASP A 93 17.67 -5.37 33.38
CA ASP A 93 19.13 -5.37 33.26
C ASP A 93 19.65 -6.65 32.59
N GLY A 94 19.10 -7.82 32.95
CA GLY A 94 19.46 -9.11 32.35
C GLY A 94 18.82 -9.43 30.99
N THR A 95 18.16 -8.49 30.29
CA THR A 95 17.60 -8.79 28.96
C THR A 95 18.72 -8.98 27.92
N ALA A 96 19.83 -8.24 28.05
CA ALA A 96 21.08 -8.50 27.33
C ALA A 96 22.06 -9.18 28.31
N ALA A 97 22.40 -10.45 28.06
CA ALA A 97 23.20 -11.27 28.97
C ALA A 97 24.69 -10.91 28.92
N ASN A 98 25.24 -10.81 27.72
CA ASN A 98 26.62 -10.38 27.47
C ASN A 98 26.64 -9.31 26.39
N LEU A 99 27.64 -8.42 26.46
CA LEU A 99 27.89 -7.43 25.43
C LEU A 99 29.34 -7.47 24.98
N TYR A 100 29.53 -7.15 23.70
CA TYR A 100 30.82 -7.20 23.05
C TYR A 100 31.03 -5.95 22.21
N LEU A 101 32.27 -5.46 22.16
CA LEU A 101 32.72 -4.49 21.18
C LEU A 101 33.51 -5.21 20.10
N TYR A 102 33.11 -4.99 18.85
CA TYR A 102 33.79 -5.49 17.66
C TYR A 102 34.28 -4.32 16.80
N GLU A 103 35.39 -4.49 16.11
CA GLU A 103 35.66 -3.65 14.94
C GLU A 103 34.63 -3.98 13.85
N SER A 104 34.09 -2.97 13.17
CA SER A 104 33.00 -3.18 12.20
C SER A 104 33.46 -3.99 10.99
N GLY A 105 32.66 -5.00 10.61
CA GLY A 105 32.99 -6.00 9.59
C GLY A 105 32.37 -7.36 9.92
N ASP A 106 32.92 -8.42 9.32
CA ASP A 106 32.51 -9.80 9.61
C ASP A 106 32.87 -10.20 11.06
N ILE A 107 32.02 -11.04 11.65
CA ILE A 107 32.19 -11.55 13.03
C ILE A 107 33.29 -12.62 13.04
N GLY A 108 34.11 -12.65 14.09
CA GLY A 108 35.24 -13.57 14.22
C GLY A 108 36.26 -13.06 15.24
N ASP A 109 37.54 -13.02 14.87
CA ASP A 109 38.64 -12.59 15.76
C ASP A 109 38.78 -11.06 15.92
N ASN A 110 37.73 -10.32 15.54
CA ASN A 110 37.69 -8.84 15.55
C ASN A 110 37.11 -8.29 16.86
N GLU A 111 37.04 -9.09 17.92
CA GLU A 111 36.58 -8.66 19.23
C GLU A 111 37.60 -7.72 19.88
N ILE A 112 37.14 -6.54 20.29
CA ILE A 112 37.93 -5.53 20.99
C ILE A 112 37.86 -5.74 22.50
N ALA A 113 36.65 -5.98 23.01
CA ALA A 113 36.41 -6.18 24.43
C ALA A 113 35.05 -6.84 24.69
N GLN A 114 34.97 -7.60 25.78
CA GLN A 114 33.74 -8.17 26.29
C GLN A 114 33.34 -7.55 27.64
N TYR A 115 32.05 -7.55 27.90
CA TYR A 115 31.44 -7.13 29.15
C TYR A 115 30.28 -8.06 29.51
N THR A 116 30.45 -8.82 30.60
CA THR A 116 29.34 -9.57 31.20
C THR A 116 28.42 -8.57 31.90
N ALA A 117 27.14 -8.56 31.54
CA ALA A 117 26.21 -7.58 32.10
C ALA A 117 26.08 -7.76 33.62
N SER A 118 26.55 -6.78 34.39
CA SER A 118 26.29 -6.66 35.84
C SER A 118 25.27 -5.56 36.09
N ASP A 119 24.33 -5.77 37.01
CA ASP A 119 23.23 -4.87 37.39
C ASP A 119 23.55 -3.37 37.20
N GLY A 120 22.84 -2.72 36.28
CA GLY A 120 23.18 -1.37 35.86
C GLY A 120 22.38 -0.84 34.67
N ARG A 121 22.12 0.47 34.68
CA ARG A 121 21.48 1.18 33.57
C ARG A 121 22.46 1.51 32.43
N TYR A 122 23.74 1.25 32.61
CA TYR A 122 24.79 1.46 31.63
C TYR A 122 25.81 0.32 31.64
N VAL A 123 26.52 0.16 30.53
CA VAL A 123 27.63 -0.76 30.31
C VAL A 123 28.87 0.06 30.00
N GLU A 124 30.00 -0.20 30.66
CA GLU A 124 31.25 0.51 30.44
C GLU A 124 32.37 -0.46 30.06
N PHE A 125 32.86 -0.32 28.83
CA PHE A 125 34.09 -0.96 28.38
C PHE A 125 35.25 -0.04 28.71
N ARG A 126 36.27 -0.54 29.40
CA ARG A 126 37.44 0.26 29.76
C ARG A 126 38.71 -0.58 29.72
N ASN A 127 39.71 -0.09 28.99
CA ASN A 127 41.04 -0.66 28.98
C ASN A 127 42.09 0.45 29.22
N PRO A 128 42.82 0.42 30.36
CA PRO A 128 43.88 1.39 30.64
C PRO A 128 44.98 1.47 29.57
N ASP A 129 45.22 0.38 28.84
CA ASP A 129 46.20 0.31 27.75
C ASP A 129 45.63 0.79 26.40
N GLY A 130 44.32 1.07 26.35
CA GLY A 130 43.55 1.47 25.17
C GLY A 130 42.67 0.35 24.64
N LEU A 131 41.40 0.65 24.33
CA LEU A 131 40.49 -0.26 23.63
C LEU A 131 40.90 -0.38 22.16
N PHE A 132 41.06 0.75 21.46
CA PHE A 132 41.52 0.77 20.08
C PHE A 132 42.16 2.12 19.74
N ILE A 133 42.86 2.17 18.60
CA ILE A 133 43.56 3.36 18.14
C ILE A 133 43.01 3.80 16.80
N ILE A 134 42.73 5.10 16.66
CA ILE A 134 42.35 5.73 15.41
C ILE A 134 43.61 6.35 14.79
N PRO A 135 44.09 5.89 13.63
CA PRO A 135 45.22 6.50 12.93
C PRO A 135 44.92 7.96 12.52
N THR A 136 45.97 8.74 12.28
CA THR A 136 45.86 10.15 11.85
C THR A 136 45.05 10.27 10.56
N GLY A 137 43.94 11.02 10.60
CA GLY A 137 43.06 11.25 9.45
C GLY A 137 42.21 10.04 9.05
N ALA A 138 42.23 8.96 9.82
CA ALA A 138 41.46 7.75 9.55
C ALA A 138 40.12 7.72 10.31
N THR A 139 39.22 6.87 9.84
CA THR A 139 37.97 6.52 10.51
C THR A 139 38.05 5.06 10.95
N VAL A 140 37.70 4.79 12.21
CA VAL A 140 37.52 3.43 12.75
C VAL A 140 36.06 3.27 13.14
N ASN A 141 35.45 2.16 12.71
CA ASN A 141 34.07 1.83 13.04
C ASN A 141 34.05 0.74 14.12
N VAL A 142 33.24 0.93 15.16
CA VAL A 142 33.10 0.00 16.27
C VAL A 142 31.63 -0.35 16.46
N LEU A 143 31.33 -1.63 16.61
CA LEU A 143 30.00 -2.18 16.72
C LEU A 143 29.79 -2.80 18.11
N LEU A 144 28.78 -2.32 18.82
CA LEU A 144 28.27 -2.96 20.03
C LEU A 144 27.36 -4.12 19.63
N ARG A 145 27.68 -5.33 20.11
CA ARG A 145 26.86 -6.53 19.98
C ARG A 145 26.36 -7.00 21.34
N ALA A 146 25.23 -7.69 21.37
CA ALA A 146 24.65 -8.24 22.58
C ALA A 146 24.12 -9.65 22.37
N ASP A 147 24.33 -10.52 23.37
CA ASP A 147 23.59 -11.77 23.49
C ASP A 147 22.28 -11.50 24.22
N ILE A 148 21.16 -11.95 23.65
CA ILE A 148 19.86 -11.82 24.29
C ILE A 148 19.70 -12.94 25.29
N SER A 149 19.18 -12.66 26.48
CA SER A 149 18.87 -13.72 27.44
C SER A 149 17.72 -14.59 26.92
N GLY A 150 17.84 -15.91 27.04
CA GLY A 150 16.72 -16.84 26.79
C GLY A 150 15.48 -16.56 27.65
N THR A 151 15.64 -15.82 28.74
CA THR A 151 14.53 -15.40 29.63
C THR A 151 13.90 -14.06 29.24
N ALA A 152 14.40 -13.40 28.20
CA ALA A 152 13.83 -12.15 27.72
C ALA A 152 12.37 -12.34 27.27
N VAL A 153 11.51 -11.40 27.65
CA VAL A 153 10.06 -11.54 27.48
C VAL A 153 9.64 -10.93 26.13
N PRO A 154 8.86 -11.64 25.30
CA PRO A 154 8.33 -11.06 24.06
C PRO A 154 7.60 -9.74 24.30
N GLY A 155 7.86 -8.75 23.45
CA GLY A 155 7.35 -7.39 23.57
C GLY A 155 8.23 -6.43 24.38
N GLN A 156 9.29 -6.92 25.05
CA GLN A 156 10.34 -6.04 25.58
C GLN A 156 11.05 -5.29 24.44
N THR A 157 11.55 -4.09 24.74
CA THR A 157 12.34 -3.27 23.82
C THR A 157 13.69 -2.91 24.41
N ILE A 158 14.74 -2.95 23.59
CA ILE A 158 16.12 -2.71 24.00
C ILE A 158 16.78 -1.73 23.02
N ARG A 159 17.47 -0.73 23.55
CA ARG A 159 18.30 0.22 22.80
C ARG A 159 19.52 0.59 23.65
N PHE A 160 20.65 0.87 23.03
CA PHE A 160 21.81 1.46 23.69
C PHE A 160 22.13 2.84 23.11
N ASP A 161 22.50 3.78 23.98
CA ASP A 161 22.77 5.18 23.64
C ASP A 161 24.12 5.63 24.26
N ILE A 162 24.83 6.56 23.63
CA ILE A 162 25.91 7.33 24.30
C ILE A 162 25.33 8.71 24.66
N GLU A 163 25.24 9.02 25.95
CA GLU A 163 24.47 10.19 26.41
C GLU A 163 25.26 11.49 26.30
N THR A 164 26.56 11.44 26.54
CA THR A 164 27.42 12.63 26.60
C THR A 164 28.81 12.37 26.02
N SER A 165 29.58 13.42 25.77
CA SER A 165 31.00 13.30 25.42
C SER A 165 31.87 12.71 26.53
N GLU A 166 31.36 12.64 27.77
CA GLU A 166 32.08 12.06 28.92
C GLU A 166 32.01 10.53 28.93
N ASP A 167 31.06 9.95 28.18
CA ASP A 167 30.92 8.51 27.97
C ASP A 167 31.93 7.96 26.94
N ILE A 168 32.77 8.83 26.37
CA ILE A 168 33.87 8.47 25.47
C ILE A 168 35.17 8.97 26.10
N ASP A 169 35.98 8.05 26.61
CA ASP A 169 37.29 8.37 27.20
C ASP A 169 38.37 8.28 26.11
N ALA A 170 38.81 9.43 25.60
CA ALA A 170 39.94 9.57 24.69
C ALA A 170 41.12 10.33 25.36
N GLY A 171 41.24 10.22 26.69
CA GLY A 171 42.23 10.94 27.48
C GLY A 171 41.95 12.45 27.54
N ALA A 172 42.90 13.27 27.09
CA ALA A 172 42.76 14.74 27.11
C ALA A 172 41.88 15.28 25.97
N ILE A 173 41.59 14.47 24.94
CA ILE A 173 40.77 14.84 23.78
C ILE A 173 39.30 14.60 24.13
N LYS A 174 38.42 15.56 23.79
CA LYS A 174 36.98 15.41 23.92
C LYS A 174 36.36 15.08 22.57
N ALA A 175 35.45 14.10 22.55
CA ALA A 175 34.70 13.73 21.37
C ALA A 175 33.65 14.80 21.03
N GLU A 176 33.61 15.25 19.78
CA GLU A 176 32.60 16.17 19.26
C GLU A 176 31.51 15.40 18.50
N ALA A 177 30.26 15.55 18.96
CA ALA A 177 29.06 15.00 18.33
C ALA A 177 27.78 15.70 18.84
N SER A 178 26.64 15.46 18.18
CA SER A 178 25.32 15.89 18.66
C SER A 178 24.73 14.86 19.63
N PHE A 179 25.13 14.92 20.89
CA PHE A 179 24.65 14.00 21.93
C PHE A 179 23.18 14.26 22.35
N PRO A 180 22.42 13.24 22.78
CA PRO A 180 22.83 11.83 22.90
C PRO A 180 22.89 11.13 21.53
N LEU A 181 23.92 10.33 21.32
CA LEU A 181 24.05 9.43 20.18
C LEU A 181 23.17 8.21 20.42
N LYS A 182 22.04 8.12 19.71
CA LYS A 182 21.04 7.07 19.93
C LYS A 182 21.21 5.90 18.97
N GLY A 183 21.21 4.68 19.49
CA GLY A 183 21.12 3.46 18.69
C GLY A 183 19.70 3.20 18.16
N SER A 184 19.50 2.07 17.50
CA SER A 184 18.15 1.60 17.11
C SER A 184 17.49 0.79 18.23
N THR A 185 16.15 0.81 18.26
CA THR A 185 15.37 0.01 19.21
C THR A 185 15.03 -1.34 18.59
N ALA A 186 15.50 -2.42 19.21
CA ALA A 186 15.11 -3.79 18.89
C ALA A 186 13.96 -4.26 19.79
N SER A 187 13.04 -5.06 19.26
CA SER A 187 11.94 -5.68 20.01
C SER A 187 12.12 -7.19 20.16
N VAL A 188 11.90 -7.73 21.35
CA VAL A 188 12.00 -9.18 21.60
C VAL A 188 10.78 -9.89 21.01
N THR A 189 10.99 -10.94 20.22
CA THR A 189 9.97 -11.84 19.67
C THR A 189 10.29 -13.29 20.00
N SER A 190 9.28 -14.14 20.11
CA SER A 190 9.45 -15.57 20.36
C SER A 190 9.19 -16.44 19.14
N VAL A 191 9.99 -17.50 18.99
CA VAL A 191 9.76 -18.64 18.08
C VAL A 191 9.76 -19.95 18.88
N SER A 192 9.48 -21.08 18.25
CA SER A 192 9.38 -22.38 18.95
C SER A 192 10.37 -23.45 18.46
N ASP A 193 11.37 -23.05 17.69
CA ASP A 193 12.28 -23.95 17.00
C ASP A 193 13.56 -23.19 16.60
N LEU A 194 14.06 -22.32 17.48
CA LEU A 194 15.32 -21.63 17.21
C LEU A 194 16.45 -22.67 17.25
N GLY A 195 17.31 -22.72 16.24
CA GLY A 195 18.37 -23.72 16.13
C GLY A 195 19.57 -23.46 17.03
N TYR A 196 20.23 -24.53 17.48
CA TYR A 196 21.50 -24.47 18.22
C TYR A 196 22.40 -25.66 17.86
N ILE A 197 23.70 -25.52 18.13
CA ILE A 197 24.68 -26.61 18.00
C ILE A 197 25.16 -27.04 19.38
N SER A 198 25.06 -28.32 19.70
CA SER A 198 25.75 -28.89 20.86
C SER A 198 27.19 -29.28 20.50
N PHE A 199 28.18 -28.81 21.29
CA PHE A 199 29.61 -29.02 21.04
C PHE A 199 30.24 -29.89 22.13
N ALA A 200 30.91 -30.99 21.77
CA ALA A 200 31.53 -31.88 22.76
C ALA A 200 32.82 -32.56 22.25
N ASN A 201 33.77 -32.81 23.17
CA ASN A 201 34.96 -33.61 22.89
C ASN A 201 34.59 -35.07 22.55
N VAL A 202 35.25 -35.65 21.56
CA VAL A 202 35.10 -37.06 21.16
C VAL A 202 36.37 -37.84 21.45
N SER A 203 37.53 -37.33 21.02
CA SER A 203 38.84 -37.92 21.30
C SER A 203 39.95 -36.89 21.11
N PRO A 204 41.05 -36.94 21.85
CA PRO A 204 41.38 -37.97 22.85
C PRO A 204 40.64 -37.75 24.17
N THR A 205 40.42 -38.83 24.93
CA THR A 205 39.74 -38.83 26.24
C THR A 205 40.69 -39.15 27.41
N GLY A 206 42.01 -39.13 27.18
CA GLY A 206 43.03 -39.50 28.17
C GLY A 206 44.45 -39.43 27.62
N ASN A 207 45.46 -39.52 28.50
CA ASN A 207 46.87 -39.30 28.15
C ASN A 207 47.33 -40.16 26.97
N THR A 208 47.99 -39.51 26.01
CA THR A 208 48.68 -40.17 24.91
C THR A 208 50.09 -39.60 24.76
N THR A 209 50.96 -40.35 24.10
CA THR A 209 52.31 -39.91 23.74
C THR A 209 52.48 -40.03 22.24
N VAL A 210 53.10 -39.03 21.63
CA VAL A 210 53.33 -38.95 20.19
C VAL A 210 54.80 -38.70 19.87
N PRO A 211 55.37 -39.35 18.84
CA PRO A 211 56.73 -39.05 18.40
C PRO A 211 56.84 -37.66 17.75
N SER A 212 57.97 -36.99 17.92
CA SER A 212 58.32 -35.80 17.13
C SER A 212 58.52 -36.13 15.64
N GLY A 213 58.36 -35.12 14.76
CA GLY A 213 58.45 -35.28 13.31
C GLY A 213 57.21 -35.87 12.63
N TYR A 214 56.11 -36.07 13.35
CA TYR A 214 54.85 -36.57 12.79
C TYR A 214 54.13 -35.47 12.00
N ARG A 215 54.01 -35.61 10.68
CA ARG A 215 53.16 -34.73 9.86
C ARG A 215 51.76 -35.33 9.75
N TYR A 216 50.71 -34.49 9.68
CA TYR A 216 49.32 -34.93 9.58
C TYR A 216 48.81 -35.77 10.79
N TYR A 217 49.12 -35.32 12.00
CA TYR A 217 48.66 -35.95 13.23
C TYR A 217 47.21 -35.56 13.57
N TYR A 218 46.33 -36.56 13.74
CA TYR A 218 44.96 -36.36 14.23
C TYR A 218 44.98 -36.07 15.73
N GLY A 219 45.04 -34.78 16.09
CA GLY A 219 45.28 -34.38 17.47
C GLY A 219 44.05 -34.12 18.32
N TRP A 220 42.94 -33.69 17.71
CA TRP A 220 41.69 -33.52 18.43
C TRP A 220 40.47 -33.76 17.53
N ARG A 221 39.51 -34.55 18.00
CA ARG A 221 38.20 -34.76 17.40
C ARG A 221 37.12 -34.27 18.35
N PHE A 222 36.20 -33.48 17.83
CA PHE A 222 35.02 -33.00 18.55
C PHE A 222 33.77 -33.17 17.69
N SER A 223 32.61 -33.12 18.33
CA SER A 223 31.29 -33.31 17.71
C SER A 223 30.50 -32.01 17.72
N LEU A 224 29.78 -31.78 16.61
CA LEU A 224 28.76 -30.76 16.43
C LEU A 224 27.43 -31.47 16.22
N VAL A 225 26.42 -31.17 17.03
CA VAL A 225 25.06 -31.71 16.86
C VAL A 225 24.09 -30.56 16.64
N ALA A 226 23.51 -30.46 15.44
CA ALA A 226 22.50 -29.46 15.14
C ALA A 226 21.12 -29.93 15.64
N SER A 227 20.45 -29.07 16.41
CA SER A 227 19.11 -29.29 16.93
C SER A 227 18.17 -28.19 16.43
N ASP A 228 16.88 -28.53 16.32
CA ASP A 228 15.75 -27.68 15.92
C ASP A 228 15.82 -27.08 14.49
N GLN A 229 16.99 -26.69 13.97
CA GLN A 229 17.18 -26.22 12.57
C GLN A 229 18.48 -26.74 11.94
N ASP A 230 18.65 -26.46 10.65
CA ASP A 230 19.94 -26.55 9.96
C ASP A 230 20.88 -25.46 10.46
N MET A 231 22.06 -25.85 10.94
CA MET A 231 23.02 -24.93 11.57
C MET A 231 24.33 -24.83 10.78
N GLU A 232 24.99 -23.69 10.84
CA GLU A 232 26.31 -23.49 10.24
C GLU A 232 27.34 -23.14 11.31
N LEU A 233 28.52 -23.78 11.27
CA LEU A 233 29.72 -23.31 11.98
C LEU A 233 30.43 -22.27 11.11
N ARG A 234 30.61 -21.06 11.64
CA ARG A 234 31.21 -19.92 10.93
C ARG A 234 32.56 -19.46 11.50
N PHE A 235 32.87 -19.79 12.75
CA PHE A 235 34.13 -19.44 13.39
C PHE A 235 34.43 -20.41 14.54
N LEU A 236 35.71 -20.74 14.71
CA LEU A 236 36.18 -21.54 15.83
C LEU A 236 37.58 -21.08 16.26
N LYS A 237 37.71 -20.65 17.52
CA LYS A 237 38.98 -20.33 18.18
C LYS A 237 39.32 -21.40 19.20
N ILE A 238 40.53 -21.92 19.12
CA ILE A 238 41.06 -22.97 20.00
C ILE A 238 42.36 -22.46 20.62
N THR A 239 42.54 -22.62 21.92
CA THR A 239 43.78 -22.25 22.62
C THR A 239 44.56 -23.51 22.99
N ASN A 240 45.85 -23.54 22.69
CA ASN A 240 46.78 -24.54 23.21
C ASN A 240 47.28 -24.10 24.60
N THR A 241 46.94 -24.87 25.64
CA THR A 241 47.43 -24.65 27.01
C THR A 241 48.59 -25.57 27.37
N GLY A 242 49.16 -26.26 26.38
CA GLY A 242 50.36 -27.07 26.53
C GLY A 242 51.64 -26.23 26.58
N THR A 243 52.78 -26.91 26.46
CA THR A 243 54.12 -26.26 26.42
C THR A 243 54.72 -26.21 25.01
N ALA A 244 54.11 -26.88 24.03
CA ALA A 244 54.53 -26.85 22.64
C ALA A 244 54.20 -25.48 22.00
N THR A 245 55.19 -24.89 21.33
CA THR A 245 55.11 -23.57 20.69
C THR A 245 54.71 -23.70 19.21
N GLN A 246 54.50 -22.56 18.53
CA GLN A 246 54.30 -22.49 17.06
C GLN A 246 55.43 -23.18 16.27
N SER A 247 56.64 -23.26 16.83
CA SER A 247 57.77 -23.93 16.19
C SER A 247 57.76 -25.45 16.37
N ASP A 248 57.03 -25.95 17.38
CA ASP A 248 56.90 -27.36 17.69
C ASP A 248 55.71 -28.00 16.98
N ILE A 249 54.58 -27.26 16.88
CA ILE A 249 53.35 -27.70 16.22
C ILE A 249 52.76 -26.59 15.34
N GLY A 250 52.29 -26.95 14.14
CA GLY A 250 51.81 -25.97 13.14
C GLY A 250 50.99 -26.61 12.03
N ASN A 251 50.60 -25.83 11.02
CA ASN A 251 49.82 -26.30 9.85
C ASN A 251 48.49 -26.97 10.25
N PHE A 252 47.70 -26.29 11.06
CA PHE A 252 46.43 -26.83 11.57
C PHE A 252 45.39 -26.89 10.46
N ARG A 253 44.64 -27.98 10.42
CA ARG A 253 43.58 -28.28 9.45
C ARG A 253 42.36 -28.72 10.22
N LEU A 254 41.21 -28.15 9.89
CA LEU A 254 39.93 -28.62 10.37
C LEU A 254 39.29 -29.47 9.28
N MET A 255 38.90 -30.69 9.61
CA MET A 255 38.47 -31.69 8.63
C MET A 255 37.12 -32.32 8.99
N TYR A 256 36.35 -32.72 7.97
CA TYR A 256 35.16 -33.54 8.10
C TYR A 256 35.19 -34.65 7.04
N LEU A 257 35.03 -35.92 7.46
CA LEU A 257 35.11 -37.08 6.57
C LEU A 257 36.37 -37.09 5.67
N ASP A 258 37.52 -36.75 6.24
CA ASP A 258 38.82 -36.62 5.56
C ASP A 258 38.91 -35.50 4.49
N GLU A 259 37.90 -34.63 4.38
CA GLU A 259 37.96 -33.38 3.61
C GLU A 259 38.42 -32.21 4.50
N ILE A 260 39.35 -31.39 4.02
CA ILE A 260 39.79 -30.18 4.71
C ILE A 260 38.75 -29.08 4.49
N ILE A 261 38.12 -28.64 5.57
CA ILE A 261 37.13 -27.55 5.57
C ILE A 261 37.84 -26.20 5.61
N THR A 262 38.85 -26.07 6.48
CA THR A 262 39.64 -24.83 6.64
C THR A 262 41.00 -25.11 7.28
N ARG A 263 41.88 -24.11 7.27
CA ARG A 263 43.27 -24.18 7.75
C ARG A 263 43.57 -23.00 8.69
N ALA A 264 44.47 -23.20 9.63
CA ALA A 264 44.89 -22.18 10.58
C ALA A 264 46.37 -22.36 10.97
N GLU A 265 46.96 -21.29 11.51
CA GLU A 265 48.23 -21.33 12.21
C GLU A 265 48.02 -20.99 13.68
N MET A 266 48.98 -21.39 14.53
CA MET A 266 48.99 -20.97 15.92
C MET A 266 49.64 -19.58 16.03
N THR A 267 48.97 -18.68 16.74
CA THR A 267 49.46 -17.32 17.00
C THR A 267 50.50 -17.31 18.14
N ASP A 268 51.18 -16.18 18.33
CA ASP A 268 52.09 -15.95 19.46
C ASP A 268 51.38 -16.04 20.83
N ASN A 269 50.04 -16.00 20.87
CA ASN A 269 49.21 -16.16 22.08
C ASN A 269 48.72 -17.61 22.26
N ASP A 270 49.29 -18.57 21.53
CA ASP A 270 48.89 -19.98 21.52
C ASP A 270 47.44 -20.21 21.05
N GLU A 271 46.88 -19.30 20.26
CA GLU A 271 45.52 -19.41 19.70
C GLU A 271 45.57 -19.93 18.25
N ILE A 272 44.62 -20.78 17.89
CA ILE A 272 44.43 -21.36 16.56
C ILE A 272 43.02 -20.93 16.12
N VAL A 273 42.97 -20.06 15.11
CA VAL A 273 41.72 -19.44 14.65
C VAL A 273 41.32 -19.99 13.30
N PHE A 274 40.22 -20.73 13.27
CA PHE A 274 39.55 -21.19 12.06
C PHE A 274 38.44 -20.20 11.70
N ASP A 275 38.68 -19.41 10.66
CA ASP A 275 37.67 -18.55 10.04
C ASP A 275 36.94 -19.33 8.93
N LEU A 276 35.61 -19.46 9.08
CA LEU A 276 34.73 -20.11 8.12
C LEU A 276 33.63 -19.14 7.62
N ALA A 277 33.78 -17.83 7.80
CA ALA A 277 32.74 -16.86 7.42
C ALA A 277 32.37 -16.95 5.92
N ASN A 278 33.36 -17.17 5.06
CA ASN A 278 33.20 -17.27 3.61
C ASN A 278 32.86 -18.70 3.10
N ASN A 279 33.10 -19.72 3.91
CA ASN A 279 32.77 -21.11 3.59
C ASN A 279 32.26 -21.84 4.84
N PRO A 280 31.04 -21.53 5.33
CA PRO A 280 30.52 -22.10 6.55
C PRO A 280 30.36 -23.62 6.47
N HIS A 281 30.60 -24.31 7.58
CA HIS A 281 30.36 -25.75 7.65
C HIS A 281 28.91 -26.03 8.09
N LEU A 282 28.09 -26.51 7.14
CA LEU A 282 26.70 -26.89 7.39
C LEU A 282 26.61 -28.21 8.19
N VAL A 283 25.83 -28.19 9.25
CA VAL A 283 25.39 -29.34 10.04
C VAL A 283 23.86 -29.41 9.93
N PRO A 284 23.30 -30.32 9.11
CA PRO A 284 21.85 -30.42 8.95
C PRO A 284 21.14 -30.82 10.24
N GLN A 285 19.87 -30.41 10.38
CA GLN A 285 19.04 -30.67 11.55
C GLN A 285 19.07 -32.15 11.97
N GLY A 286 19.29 -32.39 13.26
CA GLY A 286 19.31 -33.72 13.86
C GLY A 286 20.54 -34.57 13.53
N GLN A 287 21.53 -34.03 12.80
CA GLN A 287 22.76 -34.74 12.46
C GLN A 287 23.90 -34.41 13.43
N THR A 288 24.80 -35.37 13.59
CA THR A 288 26.07 -35.21 14.31
C THR A 288 27.22 -35.21 13.31
N HIS A 289 28.00 -34.14 13.29
CA HIS A 289 29.23 -34.04 12.52
C HIS A 289 30.43 -34.12 13.47
N ASN A 290 31.31 -35.11 13.25
CA ASN A 290 32.57 -35.21 13.97
C ASN A 290 33.66 -34.55 13.13
N LEU A 291 34.27 -33.51 13.67
CA LEU A 291 35.35 -32.77 13.01
C LEU A 291 36.69 -33.14 13.63
N ASP A 292 37.70 -33.26 12.77
CA ASP A 292 39.08 -33.57 13.15
C ASP A 292 39.96 -32.32 12.98
N MET A 293 40.65 -31.95 14.05
CA MET A 293 41.77 -31.04 14.01
C MET A 293 43.06 -31.84 13.82
N VAL A 294 43.66 -31.65 12.64
CA VAL A 294 44.87 -32.31 12.19
C VAL A 294 45.99 -31.28 12.09
N PHE A 295 47.19 -31.60 12.56
CA PHE A 295 48.34 -30.68 12.50
C PHE A 295 49.66 -31.43 12.38
N ASP A 296 50.72 -30.67 12.18
CA ASP A 296 52.07 -31.19 12.02
C ASP A 296 52.87 -30.99 13.30
N ILE A 297 53.73 -31.96 13.63
CA ILE A 297 54.69 -31.92 14.74
C ILE A 297 56.09 -31.82 14.14
N ALA A 298 56.82 -30.76 14.49
CA ALA A 298 58.16 -30.53 13.98
C ALA A 298 59.14 -31.64 14.38
N GLN A 299 60.18 -31.82 13.56
CA GLN A 299 61.26 -32.75 13.86
C GLN A 299 61.99 -32.29 15.13
N ASP A 300 62.30 -33.22 16.03
CA ASP A 300 62.92 -32.96 17.33
C ASP A 300 62.12 -32.07 18.29
N ALA A 301 60.85 -31.77 17.98
CA ALA A 301 59.93 -31.10 18.89
C ALA A 301 59.83 -31.84 20.23
N THR A 302 59.68 -31.08 21.32
CA THR A 302 59.46 -31.63 22.68
C THR A 302 58.40 -30.80 23.39
N GLY A 303 57.79 -31.36 24.44
CA GLY A 303 56.80 -30.64 25.25
C GLY A 303 55.44 -31.32 25.24
N THR A 304 54.38 -30.53 25.37
CA THR A 304 53.01 -31.03 25.45
C THR A 304 52.04 -30.15 24.67
N PHE A 305 50.96 -30.71 24.14
CA PHE A 305 49.83 -29.94 23.63
C PHE A 305 48.52 -30.34 24.33
N HIS A 306 47.65 -29.35 24.51
CA HIS A 306 46.34 -29.49 25.11
C HIS A 306 45.44 -28.37 24.59
N PHE A 307 44.40 -28.71 23.84
CA PHE A 307 43.55 -27.74 23.16
C PHE A 307 42.27 -27.48 23.93
N MET A 308 41.81 -26.24 23.96
CA MET A 308 40.58 -25.82 24.63
C MET A 308 39.80 -24.82 23.78
N VAL A 309 38.47 -24.93 23.77
CA VAL A 309 37.57 -23.81 23.46
C VAL A 309 37.12 -23.22 24.79
N GLN A 310 37.68 -22.05 25.11
CA GLN A 310 37.59 -21.48 26.47
C GLN A 310 36.31 -20.71 26.73
N GLU A 311 35.81 -19.94 25.75
CA GLU A 311 34.65 -19.07 25.91
C GLU A 311 33.57 -19.37 24.87
N MET A 312 32.33 -18.97 25.16
CA MET A 312 31.18 -19.30 24.32
C MET A 312 31.23 -18.62 22.94
N ASN A 313 31.75 -17.40 22.87
CA ASN A 313 32.02 -16.62 21.65
C ASN A 313 33.22 -17.16 20.84
N HIS A 314 34.02 -18.10 21.38
CA HIS A 314 35.08 -18.76 20.61
C HIS A 314 34.52 -19.76 19.59
N ILE A 315 33.21 -19.99 19.59
CA ILE A 315 32.52 -20.73 18.54
C ILE A 315 31.31 -19.93 18.07
N LEU A 316 31.24 -19.64 16.77
CA LEU A 316 30.11 -18.92 16.19
C LEU A 316 29.28 -19.84 15.32
N VAL A 317 28.00 -19.96 15.69
CA VAL A 317 27.04 -20.82 15.01
C VAL A 317 25.85 -20.00 14.54
N PHE A 318 25.31 -20.38 13.38
CA PHE A 318 24.29 -19.60 12.68
C PHE A 318 23.11 -20.48 12.28
N ASP A 319 21.91 -20.03 12.62
CA ASP A 319 20.65 -20.65 12.23
C ASP A 319 20.26 -20.17 10.82
N ARG A 320 20.10 -21.11 9.87
CA ARG A 320 19.77 -20.78 8.48
C ARG A 320 18.30 -20.45 8.24
N THR A 321 17.41 -20.86 9.13
CA THR A 321 15.97 -20.62 9.02
C THR A 321 15.62 -19.22 9.48
N TYR A 322 16.17 -18.79 10.61
CA TYR A 322 15.94 -17.45 11.15
C TYR A 322 17.01 -16.43 10.73
N GLU A 323 18.08 -16.88 10.08
CA GLU A 323 19.20 -16.06 9.62
C GLU A 323 19.87 -15.26 10.76
N VAL A 324 20.05 -15.90 11.92
CA VAL A 324 20.62 -15.29 13.11
C VAL A 324 21.71 -16.14 13.75
N PHE A 325 22.64 -15.49 14.46
CA PHE A 325 23.57 -16.20 15.35
C PHE A 325 22.83 -16.65 16.61
N THR A 326 23.18 -17.83 17.12
CA THR A 326 22.63 -18.38 18.35
C THR A 326 23.75 -18.82 19.28
N THR A 327 23.46 -18.94 20.56
CA THR A 327 24.43 -19.47 21.52
C THR A 327 24.67 -20.96 21.23
N PRO A 328 25.93 -21.45 21.34
CA PRO A 328 26.22 -22.88 21.28
C PRO A 328 25.70 -23.57 22.55
N ASN A 329 25.18 -24.78 22.39
CA ASN A 329 24.43 -25.56 23.37
C ASN A 329 23.07 -24.94 23.73
N GLN A 330 22.14 -25.79 24.18
CA GLN A 330 20.79 -25.34 24.54
C GLN A 330 20.74 -24.46 25.81
N ASN A 331 21.69 -24.64 26.72
CA ASN A 331 21.72 -23.91 27.98
C ASN A 331 22.83 -22.85 27.94
N ASP A 332 22.53 -21.64 28.41
CA ASP A 332 23.45 -20.48 28.49
C ASP A 332 24.63 -20.67 29.49
N ASN A 333 24.93 -21.90 29.91
CA ASN A 333 26.06 -22.22 30.77
C ASN A 333 27.20 -22.82 29.94
N TRP A 334 28.19 -22.00 29.59
CA TRP A 334 29.39 -22.48 28.91
C TRP A 334 30.34 -23.19 29.87
N THR A 335 30.73 -24.41 29.51
CA THR A 335 31.83 -25.13 30.14
C THR A 335 32.96 -25.28 29.13
N VAL A 336 34.20 -25.03 29.54
CA VAL A 336 35.39 -25.21 28.69
C VAL A 336 35.36 -26.61 28.06
N ILE A 337 35.46 -26.67 26.73
CA ILE A 337 35.54 -27.93 26.00
C ILE A 337 36.99 -28.17 25.60
N GLU A 338 37.55 -29.31 26.01
CA GLU A 338 38.98 -29.55 25.96
C GLU A 338 39.34 -30.89 25.30
N SER A 339 40.51 -30.95 24.67
CA SER A 339 41.11 -32.20 24.19
C SER A 339 41.68 -32.94 25.39
N ASN A 340 41.24 -34.17 25.69
CA ASN A 340 41.47 -34.85 26.97
C ASN A 340 40.69 -34.25 28.15
N SER A 341 41.38 -33.90 29.24
CA SER A 341 40.83 -33.38 30.48
C SER A 341 41.77 -32.30 31.02
N SER A 342 41.25 -31.37 31.82
CA SER A 342 41.92 -30.18 32.38
C SER A 342 43.18 -30.43 33.20
N SER A 343 43.51 -31.69 33.48
CA SER A 343 44.73 -32.10 34.20
C SER A 343 45.72 -32.89 33.35
N THR A 344 45.47 -33.04 32.05
CA THR A 344 46.17 -34.01 31.18
C THR A 344 46.47 -33.45 29.80
N SER A 345 47.75 -33.37 29.42
CA SER A 345 48.20 -32.99 28.07
C SER A 345 48.78 -34.19 27.32
N THR A 346 48.74 -34.16 25.99
CA THR A 346 49.45 -35.13 25.14
C THR A 346 50.93 -34.76 25.11
N VAL A 347 51.81 -35.75 25.33
CA VAL A 347 53.27 -35.54 25.38
C VAL A 347 53.89 -35.76 24.01
N ILE A 348 54.74 -34.83 23.56
CA ILE A 348 55.61 -35.01 22.41
C ILE A 348 56.94 -35.60 22.91
N GLU A 349 57.19 -36.87 22.58
CA GLU A 349 58.47 -37.51 22.85
C GLU A 349 59.48 -37.17 21.75
N GLY A 350 60.65 -36.66 22.17
CA GLY A 350 61.80 -36.48 21.29
C GLY A 350 62.20 -37.81 20.65
N THR A 351 62.80 -37.75 19.45
CA THR A 351 63.14 -38.91 18.60
C THR A 351 63.60 -40.13 19.41
N PRO A 352 62.97 -41.32 19.23
CA PRO A 352 63.53 -42.56 19.75
C PRO A 352 64.93 -42.75 19.17
N GLU A 353 65.94 -42.75 20.04
CA GLU A 353 67.28 -43.18 19.69
C GLU A 353 67.20 -44.69 19.40
N SER A 354 67.24 -45.06 18.11
CA SER A 354 67.53 -46.39 17.56
C SER A 354 66.37 -47.22 16.95
N GLU A 355 66.56 -47.51 15.65
CA GLU A 355 66.21 -48.75 14.93
C GLU A 355 64.73 -49.16 14.74
N ILE A 356 64.04 -48.49 13.80
CA ILE A 356 63.11 -49.21 12.91
C ILE A 356 63.44 -48.84 11.45
N PRO A 357 64.03 -49.75 10.66
CA PRO A 357 64.18 -49.55 9.22
C PRO A 357 62.80 -49.69 8.57
N GLY A 358 62.18 -48.56 8.18
CA GLY A 358 61.01 -48.61 7.29
C GLY A 358 59.98 -47.48 7.36
N GLN A 359 60.00 -46.58 8.34
CA GLN A 359 59.07 -45.44 8.39
C GLN A 359 59.75 -44.23 9.04
N GLY A 360 59.71 -43.06 8.38
CA GLY A 360 60.21 -41.81 8.97
C GLY A 360 60.90 -40.79 8.06
N ILE A 361 60.80 -40.91 6.73
CA ILE A 361 61.01 -39.76 5.82
C ILE A 361 59.80 -39.75 4.89
N PHE A 362 58.81 -38.89 5.16
CA PHE A 362 57.68 -38.71 4.25
C PHE A 362 58.13 -37.92 3.00
N VAL A 363 57.57 -38.35 1.87
CA VAL A 363 57.65 -37.75 0.54
C VAL A 363 56.63 -36.61 0.49
N GLY A 364 56.97 -35.43 -0.06
CA GLY A 364 55.98 -34.37 -0.25
C GLY A 364 54.71 -34.84 -0.99
N GLU A 365 53.57 -34.26 -0.66
CA GLU A 365 52.29 -34.55 -1.31
C GLU A 365 51.69 -33.30 -1.96
N ILE A 366 51.07 -33.47 -3.13
CA ILE A 366 50.35 -32.40 -3.81
C ILE A 366 48.85 -32.66 -3.72
N GLU A 367 48.14 -31.71 -3.10
CA GLU A 367 46.68 -31.70 -3.04
C GLU A 367 46.13 -30.82 -4.17
N LEU A 368 45.18 -31.37 -4.93
CA LEU A 368 44.41 -30.63 -5.92
C LEU A 368 42.95 -30.57 -5.46
N SER A 369 42.40 -29.36 -5.38
CA SER A 369 40.99 -29.11 -5.05
C SER A 369 40.31 -28.24 -6.12
N LEU A 370 38.98 -28.27 -6.19
CA LEU A 370 38.22 -27.38 -7.07
C LEU A 370 38.23 -25.99 -6.44
N ALA A 371 38.52 -24.95 -7.22
CA ALA A 371 38.44 -23.59 -6.67
C ALA A 371 36.96 -23.21 -6.48
N SER A 372 36.64 -22.51 -5.38
CA SER A 372 35.28 -22.08 -5.07
C SER A 372 34.70 -21.11 -6.11
N ASP A 373 35.56 -20.38 -6.82
CA ASP A 373 35.22 -19.48 -7.92
C ASP A 373 35.33 -20.14 -9.32
N SER A 374 35.41 -21.48 -9.37
CA SER A 374 35.36 -22.22 -10.63
C SER A 374 34.00 -22.02 -11.30
N PRO A 375 33.95 -21.73 -12.62
CA PRO A 375 32.71 -21.36 -13.31
C PRO A 375 31.62 -22.43 -13.16
N THR A 376 30.36 -22.00 -13.08
CA THR A 376 29.17 -22.88 -13.03
C THR A 376 28.09 -22.36 -13.99
N GLY A 377 27.14 -23.23 -14.36
CA GLY A 377 25.95 -22.83 -15.11
C GLY A 377 26.17 -22.68 -16.62
N ASN A 378 25.55 -21.64 -17.20
CA ASN A 378 25.57 -21.42 -18.63
C ASN A 378 26.83 -20.68 -19.07
N ILE A 379 27.32 -21.00 -20.26
CA ILE A 379 28.41 -20.30 -20.92
C ILE A 379 28.08 -20.10 -22.39
N ALA A 380 28.43 -18.94 -22.94
CA ALA A 380 28.08 -18.57 -24.30
C ALA A 380 28.73 -19.52 -25.32
N SER A 381 27.90 -20.11 -26.19
CA SER A 381 28.40 -20.94 -27.27
C SER A 381 29.24 -20.11 -28.25
N GLY A 382 30.38 -20.65 -28.68
CA GLY A 382 31.32 -19.96 -29.56
C GLY A 382 32.25 -18.95 -28.87
N ALA A 383 32.07 -18.71 -27.56
CA ALA A 383 32.95 -17.81 -26.81
C ALA A 383 34.40 -18.31 -26.82
N THR A 384 35.35 -17.39 -26.99
CA THR A 384 36.78 -17.72 -27.12
C THR A 384 37.57 -17.31 -25.88
N ASN A 385 38.57 -18.12 -25.52
CA ASN A 385 39.49 -17.88 -24.41
C ASN A 385 38.81 -17.60 -23.06
N VAL A 386 37.71 -18.30 -22.80
CA VAL A 386 36.94 -18.19 -21.55
C VAL A 386 37.45 -19.19 -20.53
N VAL A 387 37.33 -18.84 -19.24
CA VAL A 387 37.63 -19.78 -18.14
C VAL A 387 36.55 -20.85 -18.12
N VAL A 388 36.96 -22.12 -18.20
CA VAL A 388 36.06 -23.28 -18.22
C VAL A 388 36.20 -24.18 -16.99
N ALA A 389 37.29 -24.02 -16.23
CA ALA A 389 37.47 -24.59 -14.90
C ALA A 389 38.59 -23.87 -14.14
N LYS A 390 38.51 -23.81 -12.81
CA LYS A 390 39.59 -23.39 -11.92
C LYS A 390 39.85 -24.42 -10.83
N PHE A 391 41.12 -24.67 -10.53
CA PHE A 391 41.57 -25.63 -9.52
C PHE A 391 42.60 -24.97 -8.61
N ASN A 392 42.66 -25.41 -7.36
CA ASN A 392 43.69 -25.02 -6.41
C ASN A 392 44.71 -26.15 -6.27
N ALA A 393 45.99 -25.78 -6.24
CA ALA A 393 47.09 -26.68 -5.94
C ALA A 393 47.77 -26.25 -4.64
N TYR A 394 47.99 -27.21 -3.73
CA TYR A 394 48.63 -26.99 -2.44
C TYR A 394 49.66 -28.10 -2.18
N ALA A 395 50.88 -27.71 -1.82
CA ALA A 395 51.95 -28.64 -1.49
C ALA A 395 52.01 -28.87 0.03
N ILE A 396 52.16 -30.13 0.44
CA ILE A 396 52.24 -30.58 1.83
C ILE A 396 53.62 -31.21 2.07
N GLY A 397 54.30 -30.80 3.14
CA GLY A 397 55.54 -31.41 3.64
C GLY A 397 56.83 -30.89 3.01
N GLU A 398 56.77 -30.37 1.78
CA GLU A 398 57.87 -29.65 1.12
C GLU A 398 57.36 -28.87 -0.11
N ASP A 399 58.18 -27.97 -0.66
CA ASP A 399 57.92 -27.36 -1.97
C ASP A 399 57.86 -28.42 -3.08
N ILE A 400 56.83 -28.36 -3.92
CA ILE A 400 56.63 -29.32 -5.01
C ILE A 400 56.77 -28.61 -6.36
N MET A 401 57.66 -29.14 -7.20
CA MET A 401 57.73 -28.76 -8.61
C MET A 401 56.83 -29.68 -9.42
N ILE A 402 55.86 -29.09 -10.14
CA ILE A 402 55.01 -29.79 -11.10
C ILE A 402 55.58 -29.60 -12.50
N ASN A 403 55.79 -30.69 -13.23
CA ASN A 403 56.39 -30.69 -14.56
C ASN A 403 55.33 -30.74 -15.66
N SER A 404 54.21 -31.42 -15.42
CA SER A 404 53.10 -31.50 -16.38
C SER A 404 51.76 -31.65 -15.69
N LEU A 405 50.70 -31.11 -16.30
CA LEU A 405 49.32 -31.34 -15.90
C LEU A 405 48.55 -32.00 -17.04
N ASN A 406 47.84 -33.09 -16.75
CA ASN A 406 46.97 -33.75 -17.72
C ASN A 406 45.59 -33.09 -17.67
N VAL A 407 45.21 -32.37 -18.72
CA VAL A 407 43.92 -31.65 -18.77
C VAL A 407 43.09 -32.16 -19.92
N GLY A 408 41.79 -32.30 -19.73
CA GLY A 408 40.88 -32.73 -20.77
C GLY A 408 39.43 -32.43 -20.47
N ALA A 409 38.56 -32.74 -21.42
CA ALA A 409 37.12 -32.52 -21.29
C ALA A 409 36.39 -33.84 -21.05
N THR A 410 35.33 -33.82 -20.24
CA THR A 410 34.62 -35.02 -19.81
C THR A 410 33.61 -35.49 -20.85
N SER A 411 32.64 -34.67 -21.27
CA SER A 411 31.56 -35.09 -22.17
C SER A 411 31.68 -34.61 -23.62
N ILE A 412 32.21 -33.41 -23.85
CA ILE A 412 32.41 -32.83 -25.19
C ILE A 412 33.78 -32.15 -25.21
N GLY A 413 34.58 -32.38 -26.25
CA GLY A 413 35.90 -31.77 -26.35
C GLY A 413 35.82 -30.30 -26.75
N LEU A 414 36.81 -29.53 -26.32
CA LEU A 414 36.87 -28.06 -26.50
C LEU A 414 38.07 -27.66 -27.35
N ASN A 415 37.94 -26.58 -28.12
CA ASN A 415 39.03 -26.05 -28.93
C ASN A 415 39.97 -25.15 -28.10
N ASN A 416 41.25 -25.09 -28.47
CA ASN A 416 42.22 -24.13 -27.93
C ASN A 416 42.35 -24.09 -26.40
N GLY A 417 42.36 -25.25 -25.75
CA GLY A 417 42.69 -25.41 -24.33
C GLY A 417 44.05 -24.83 -23.93
N ARG A 418 44.10 -24.11 -22.82
CA ARG A 418 45.28 -23.45 -22.25
C ARG A 418 45.27 -23.57 -20.73
N VAL A 419 46.46 -23.74 -20.15
CA VAL A 419 46.67 -23.73 -18.69
C VAL A 419 47.31 -22.41 -18.29
N TYR A 420 46.65 -21.69 -17.39
CA TYR A 420 47.13 -20.46 -16.77
C TYR A 420 47.36 -20.68 -15.27
N VAL A 421 48.38 -20.04 -14.73
CA VAL A 421 48.60 -19.89 -13.28
C VAL A 421 48.95 -18.44 -13.01
N ASP A 422 48.30 -17.84 -12.01
CA ASP A 422 48.42 -16.43 -11.64
C ASP A 422 48.34 -15.47 -12.85
N GLY A 423 47.38 -15.72 -13.74
CA GLY A 423 47.14 -14.90 -14.94
C GLY A 423 48.13 -15.09 -16.09
N SER A 424 49.17 -15.93 -15.93
CA SER A 424 50.15 -16.23 -16.98
C SER A 424 49.94 -17.63 -17.57
N GLN A 425 49.97 -17.75 -18.90
CA GLN A 425 49.91 -19.07 -19.55
C GLN A 425 51.22 -19.83 -19.33
N ILE A 426 51.15 -21.03 -18.77
CA ILE A 426 52.34 -21.83 -18.40
C ILE A 426 52.53 -23.10 -19.24
N GLY A 427 51.63 -23.38 -20.19
CA GLY A 427 51.69 -24.50 -21.13
C GLY A 427 51.45 -24.12 -22.59
N SER A 428 51.42 -25.11 -23.49
CA SER A 428 51.01 -24.92 -24.90
C SER A 428 49.51 -24.65 -25.04
N THR A 429 49.08 -24.26 -26.24
CA THR A 429 47.65 -24.27 -26.62
C THR A 429 47.36 -25.55 -27.39
N VAL A 430 46.36 -26.32 -26.97
CA VAL A 430 45.97 -27.60 -27.56
C VAL A 430 44.47 -27.83 -27.34
N ASP A 431 43.82 -28.57 -28.23
CA ASP A 431 42.41 -28.91 -28.01
C ASP A 431 42.24 -29.88 -26.83
N LEU A 432 41.20 -29.66 -26.02
CA LEU A 432 40.83 -30.55 -24.94
C LEU A 432 40.01 -31.71 -25.51
N ILE A 433 40.49 -32.93 -25.31
CA ILE A 433 39.89 -34.13 -25.91
C ILE A 433 38.77 -34.64 -25.00
N ARG A 434 37.64 -35.07 -25.60
CA ARG A 434 36.54 -35.73 -24.89
C ARG A 434 36.98 -37.06 -24.29
N ASN A 435 36.62 -37.34 -23.03
CA ASN A 435 36.91 -38.59 -22.33
C ASN A 435 38.41 -38.97 -22.40
N GLY A 436 39.29 -37.98 -22.43
CA GLY A 436 40.73 -38.16 -22.51
C GLY A 436 41.45 -36.91 -22.00
N SER A 437 42.77 -36.96 -21.91
CA SER A 437 43.58 -35.85 -21.43
C SER A 437 44.78 -35.59 -22.33
N TYR A 438 45.27 -34.35 -22.29
CA TYR A 438 46.53 -33.96 -22.90
C TYR A 438 47.51 -33.50 -21.82
N ALA A 439 48.77 -33.93 -21.91
CA ALA A 439 49.83 -33.53 -20.99
C ALA A 439 50.39 -32.15 -21.36
N PHE A 440 49.98 -31.11 -20.63
CA PHE A 440 50.55 -29.78 -20.73
C PHE A 440 51.90 -29.76 -20.01
N ASN A 441 52.99 -29.81 -20.77
CA ASN A 441 54.35 -29.64 -20.24
C ASN A 441 54.56 -28.17 -19.84
N LEU A 442 54.92 -27.94 -18.58
CA LEU A 442 55.06 -26.62 -18.00
C LEU A 442 56.48 -26.08 -18.29
N LYS A 443 56.57 -25.00 -19.09
CA LYS A 443 57.86 -24.53 -19.65
C LYS A 443 58.73 -23.74 -18.68
N THR A 444 58.18 -23.35 -17.53
CA THR A 444 58.85 -22.67 -16.42
C THR A 444 58.43 -23.37 -15.13
N ASN A 445 59.37 -23.64 -14.22
CA ASN A 445 59.15 -24.42 -13.00
C ASN A 445 57.89 -23.95 -12.25
N LEU A 446 56.76 -24.67 -12.40
CA LEU A 446 55.58 -24.45 -11.55
C LEU A 446 55.93 -25.04 -10.19
N VAL A 447 56.49 -24.20 -9.33
CA VAL A 447 56.74 -24.53 -7.94
C VAL A 447 55.53 -24.10 -7.14
N ILE A 448 54.86 -25.08 -6.55
CA ILE A 448 53.89 -24.87 -5.50
C ILE A 448 54.70 -24.82 -4.21
N LYS A 449 54.75 -23.65 -3.60
CA LYS A 449 55.41 -23.51 -2.31
C LYS A 449 54.60 -24.23 -1.26
N GLU A 450 55.28 -24.91 -0.34
CA GLU A 450 54.62 -25.43 0.85
C GLU A 450 53.83 -24.29 1.51
N ASP A 451 52.63 -24.60 1.98
CA ASP A 451 51.74 -23.65 2.67
C ASP A 451 51.30 -22.43 1.83
N LYS A 452 51.35 -22.54 0.50
CA LYS A 452 50.78 -21.56 -0.44
C LYS A 452 49.88 -22.23 -1.47
N ILE A 453 48.62 -21.81 -1.50
CA ILE A 453 47.68 -22.18 -2.57
C ILE A 453 48.06 -21.43 -3.86
N ARG A 454 48.05 -22.15 -4.99
CA ARG A 454 48.15 -21.56 -6.32
C ARG A 454 46.95 -21.97 -7.15
N THR A 455 46.34 -21.01 -7.85
CA THR A 455 45.19 -21.27 -8.70
C THR A 455 45.62 -21.59 -10.13
N ILE A 456 45.15 -22.73 -10.62
CA ILE A 456 45.29 -23.20 -11.99
C ILE A 456 43.97 -22.90 -12.71
N GLU A 457 44.02 -22.01 -13.70
CA GLU A 457 42.87 -21.72 -14.56
C GLU A 457 43.00 -22.49 -15.88
N ILE A 458 41.95 -23.21 -16.26
CA ILE A 458 41.82 -23.78 -17.59
C ILE A 458 40.97 -22.85 -18.44
N ARG A 459 41.54 -22.39 -19.56
CA ARG A 459 40.83 -21.59 -20.56
C ARG A 459 40.67 -22.36 -21.85
N ALA A 460 39.55 -22.21 -22.53
CA ALA A 460 39.29 -22.83 -23.83
C ALA A 460 38.31 -21.97 -24.64
N ASP A 461 38.11 -22.35 -25.90
CA ASP A 461 37.01 -21.84 -26.71
C ASP A 461 35.83 -22.81 -26.59
N VAL A 462 34.61 -22.28 -26.42
CA VAL A 462 33.34 -23.05 -26.33
C VAL A 462 32.91 -23.52 -27.73
N LYS A 463 33.80 -24.27 -28.36
CA LYS A 463 33.72 -24.86 -29.70
C LYS A 463 34.23 -26.28 -29.59
N ASN A 464 33.70 -27.18 -30.40
CA ASN A 464 34.24 -28.55 -30.47
C ASN A 464 35.68 -28.55 -31.03
N ASN A 465 36.37 -29.69 -30.95
CA ASN A 465 37.76 -29.82 -31.43
C ASN A 465 37.95 -29.51 -32.93
N SER A 466 36.88 -29.42 -33.73
CA SER A 466 36.93 -29.00 -35.13
C SER A 466 36.75 -27.49 -35.33
N GLY A 467 36.63 -26.71 -34.24
CA GLY A 467 36.41 -25.27 -34.26
C GLY A 467 34.97 -24.84 -34.56
N THR A 468 34.00 -25.75 -34.45
CA THR A 468 32.56 -25.44 -34.61
C THR A 468 31.95 -25.11 -33.26
N ASP A 469 31.13 -24.06 -33.17
CA ASP A 469 30.41 -23.67 -31.95
C ASP A 469 29.57 -24.85 -31.41
N LEU A 470 29.47 -24.96 -30.09
CA LEU A 470 28.64 -25.99 -29.47
C LEU A 470 27.15 -25.70 -29.71
N THR A 471 26.31 -26.72 -29.69
CA THR A 471 24.86 -26.56 -29.90
C THR A 471 24.21 -25.99 -28.64
N ASP A 472 23.10 -25.26 -28.76
CA ASP A 472 22.32 -24.82 -27.58
C ASP A 472 21.91 -26.04 -26.73
N GLY A 473 22.25 -26.01 -25.44
CA GLY A 473 21.95 -27.08 -24.50
C GLY A 473 23.04 -28.16 -24.37
N ASP A 474 24.09 -28.13 -25.19
CA ASP A 474 25.24 -29.04 -25.04
C ASP A 474 25.91 -28.83 -23.68
N THR A 475 26.25 -29.92 -22.97
CA THR A 475 26.94 -29.85 -21.66
C THR A 475 28.36 -30.39 -21.73
N PHE A 476 29.28 -29.72 -21.02
CA PHE A 476 30.69 -30.10 -20.93
C PHE A 476 31.27 -29.83 -19.55
N GLY A 477 32.22 -30.67 -19.13
CA GLY A 477 33.06 -30.42 -17.95
C GLY A 477 34.53 -30.51 -18.36
N VAL A 478 35.40 -29.86 -17.58
CA VAL A 478 36.86 -29.90 -17.76
C VAL A 478 37.49 -30.43 -16.49
N ALA A 479 38.47 -31.33 -16.62
CA ALA A 479 39.09 -32.00 -15.48
C ALA A 479 40.62 -31.96 -15.58
N LEU A 480 41.27 -31.94 -14.41
CA LEU A 480 42.64 -32.42 -14.26
C LEU A 480 42.57 -33.93 -14.08
N PHE A 481 43.29 -34.67 -14.91
CA PHE A 481 43.38 -36.11 -14.83
C PHE A 481 44.61 -36.52 -14.00
N ALA A 482 44.50 -37.65 -13.31
CA ALA A 482 45.61 -38.21 -12.57
C ALA A 482 46.82 -38.43 -13.48
N SER A 483 48.02 -38.20 -12.93
CA SER A 483 49.27 -38.41 -13.66
C SER A 483 50.32 -38.96 -12.70
N SER A 484 51.09 -39.94 -13.17
CA SER A 484 52.13 -40.59 -12.36
C SER A 484 53.47 -39.88 -12.50
N ALA A 485 54.15 -39.62 -11.38
CA ALA A 485 55.52 -39.07 -11.34
C ALA A 485 55.70 -37.78 -12.18
N ASN A 486 54.64 -36.96 -12.28
CA ASN A 486 54.64 -35.67 -13.00
C ASN A 486 55.06 -34.48 -12.13
N ALA A 487 55.33 -34.73 -10.85
CA ALA A 487 55.84 -33.74 -9.91
C ALA A 487 56.99 -34.33 -9.09
N ARG A 488 57.75 -33.47 -8.42
CA ARG A 488 58.88 -33.88 -7.57
C ARG A 488 59.01 -32.94 -6.38
N GLY A 489 59.28 -33.52 -5.20
CA GLY A 489 59.67 -32.76 -4.02
C GLY A 489 61.03 -32.09 -4.24
N LEU A 490 61.15 -30.79 -3.91
CA LEU A 490 62.39 -30.05 -4.10
C LEU A 490 63.46 -30.41 -3.05
N GLN A 491 63.06 -30.82 -1.85
CA GLN A 491 63.95 -31.18 -0.77
C GLN A 491 64.25 -32.68 -0.74
N SER A 492 63.21 -33.52 -0.74
CA SER A 492 63.36 -34.99 -0.71
C SER A 492 63.86 -35.54 -2.05
N GLY A 493 63.52 -34.86 -3.14
CA GLY A 493 63.80 -35.32 -4.49
C GLY A 493 62.98 -36.52 -4.97
N MET A 494 61.93 -36.88 -4.23
CA MET A 494 61.08 -38.02 -4.53
C MET A 494 60.04 -37.66 -5.60
N ALA A 495 59.66 -38.65 -6.42
CA ALA A 495 58.64 -38.48 -7.45
C ALA A 495 57.24 -38.48 -6.83
N ILE A 496 56.41 -37.53 -7.25
CA ILE A 496 55.06 -37.29 -6.75
C ILE A 496 54.09 -37.40 -7.93
N SER A 497 52.91 -37.94 -7.68
CA SER A 497 51.84 -38.11 -8.67
C SER A 497 50.68 -37.19 -8.31
N THR A 498 50.11 -36.47 -9.29
CA THR A 498 48.90 -35.67 -9.06
C THR A 498 47.65 -36.53 -9.17
N SER A 499 46.68 -36.30 -8.29
CA SER A 499 45.34 -36.92 -8.34
C SER A 499 44.48 -36.34 -9.48
N ALA A 500 43.35 -36.99 -9.76
CA ALA A 500 42.35 -36.46 -10.68
C ALA A 500 41.37 -35.56 -9.92
N ILE A 501 40.97 -34.45 -10.54
CA ILE A 501 39.90 -33.60 -10.04
C ILE A 501 39.02 -33.07 -11.17
N MET A 502 37.71 -33.13 -10.98
CA MET A 502 36.72 -32.68 -11.95
C MET A 502 36.31 -31.23 -11.69
N GLY A 503 36.20 -30.46 -12.76
CA GLY A 503 35.52 -29.16 -12.75
C GLY A 503 34.01 -29.33 -12.76
N ASN A 504 33.32 -28.20 -12.61
CA ASN A 504 31.87 -28.13 -12.74
C ASN A 504 31.41 -28.49 -14.16
N THR A 505 30.16 -28.94 -14.27
CA THR A 505 29.49 -29.08 -15.57
C THR A 505 28.96 -27.72 -16.00
N LEU A 506 29.33 -27.30 -17.21
CA LEU A 506 28.84 -26.09 -17.87
C LEU A 506 27.89 -26.47 -19.00
N THR A 507 26.93 -25.59 -19.30
CA THR A 507 26.00 -25.74 -20.42
C THR A 507 26.26 -24.65 -21.46
N ALA A 508 26.60 -25.05 -22.68
CA ALA A 508 26.67 -24.14 -23.81
C ALA A 508 25.27 -23.63 -24.14
N ARG A 509 25.10 -22.31 -24.17
CA ARG A 509 23.83 -21.66 -24.52
C ARG A 509 24.06 -20.56 -25.53
N THR A 510 23.08 -20.35 -26.38
CA THR A 510 23.00 -19.23 -27.31
C THR A 510 22.47 -17.98 -26.59
N GLY A 511 22.88 -16.81 -27.08
CA GLY A 511 22.41 -15.50 -26.58
C GLY A 511 21.12 -15.00 -27.25
N THR A 512 20.48 -15.83 -28.08
CA THR A 512 19.33 -15.46 -28.92
C THR A 512 18.23 -14.80 -28.10
N VAL A 513 17.84 -13.57 -28.48
CA VAL A 513 16.72 -12.88 -27.85
C VAL A 513 15.40 -13.50 -28.29
N ILE A 514 14.37 -13.37 -27.47
CA ILE A 514 13.04 -13.90 -27.76
C ILE A 514 12.02 -12.76 -27.63
N THR A 515 11.11 -12.66 -28.58
CA THR A 515 10.00 -11.71 -28.55
C THR A 515 8.68 -12.38 -28.22
N THR A 516 7.88 -11.73 -27.38
CA THR A 516 6.54 -12.22 -26.99
C THR A 516 5.54 -11.09 -26.84
N LYS A 517 4.24 -11.35 -27.03
CA LYS A 517 3.17 -10.38 -26.77
C LYS A 517 3.18 -9.99 -25.28
N ASN A 518 3.10 -8.69 -24.98
CA ASN A 518 2.92 -8.25 -23.61
C ASN A 518 1.47 -8.48 -23.17
N MET A 519 1.24 -9.56 -22.42
CA MET A 519 -0.08 -9.96 -21.94
C MET A 519 -0.69 -9.01 -20.89
N ALA A 520 0.10 -8.10 -20.32
CA ALA A 520 -0.42 -7.05 -19.42
C ALA A 520 -1.28 -6.02 -20.17
N VAL A 521 -1.08 -5.87 -21.49
CA VAL A 521 -1.93 -5.04 -22.34
C VAL A 521 -2.99 -5.94 -22.97
N ALA A 522 -4.22 -5.81 -22.45
CA ALA A 522 -5.35 -6.60 -22.92
C ALA A 522 -5.88 -6.08 -24.28
N ASP A 523 -6.48 -6.98 -25.04
CA ASP A 523 -7.07 -6.67 -26.33
C ASP A 523 -8.21 -5.63 -26.20
N ALA A 524 -8.30 -4.73 -27.17
CA ALA A 524 -9.34 -3.72 -27.25
C ALA A 524 -10.64 -4.28 -27.85
N SER A 525 -11.76 -3.64 -27.53
CA SER A 525 -13.10 -4.03 -27.98
C SER A 525 -14.00 -2.81 -28.13
N ALA A 526 -15.23 -3.01 -28.62
CA ALA A 526 -16.19 -1.91 -28.76
C ALA A 526 -16.54 -1.21 -27.45
N SER A 527 -16.55 -1.94 -26.33
CA SER A 527 -16.77 -1.37 -24.99
C SER A 527 -15.51 -0.86 -24.32
N ARG A 528 -14.33 -1.08 -24.93
CA ARG A 528 -13.04 -0.58 -24.44
C ARG A 528 -12.12 -0.30 -25.63
N PRO A 529 -12.36 0.80 -26.38
CA PRO A 529 -11.56 1.16 -27.54
C PRO A 529 -10.13 1.51 -27.14
N SER A 530 -9.17 1.26 -28.03
CA SER A 530 -7.79 1.73 -27.92
C SER A 530 -7.70 3.25 -28.03
N GLY A 531 -8.58 3.86 -28.84
CA GLY A 531 -8.68 5.31 -29.00
C GLY A 531 -9.86 5.72 -29.87
N VAL A 532 -10.03 7.02 -30.09
CA VAL A 532 -11.01 7.63 -31.00
C VAL A 532 -10.33 8.21 -32.24
N ILE A 533 -11.09 8.43 -33.32
CA ILE A 533 -10.57 9.13 -34.50
C ILE A 533 -9.94 10.48 -34.12
N GLY A 534 -8.81 10.84 -34.73
CA GLY A 534 -8.08 12.07 -34.43
C GLY A 534 -7.22 12.04 -33.16
N GLU A 535 -7.30 10.98 -32.34
CA GLU A 535 -6.52 10.87 -31.11
C GLU A 535 -5.03 10.65 -31.39
N MET A 536 -4.17 11.36 -30.66
CA MET A 536 -2.72 11.27 -30.78
C MET A 536 -2.14 10.32 -29.72
N ASN A 537 -0.98 9.73 -30.01
CA ASN A 537 -0.22 8.88 -29.08
C ASN A 537 -1.00 7.66 -28.57
N VAL A 538 -1.74 6.98 -29.44
CA VAL A 538 -2.52 5.79 -29.07
C VAL A 538 -1.63 4.55 -29.06
N LEU A 539 -1.71 3.77 -27.99
CA LEU A 539 -1.04 2.47 -27.88
C LEU A 539 -1.73 1.46 -28.80
N ILE A 540 -1.01 1.03 -29.83
CA ILE A 540 -1.52 0.08 -30.84
C ILE A 540 -0.89 -1.31 -30.74
N GLY A 541 0.09 -1.49 -29.85
CA GLY A 541 0.71 -2.78 -29.55
C GLY A 541 1.76 -2.69 -28.45
N SER A 542 2.08 -3.81 -27.82
CA SER A 542 3.10 -3.93 -26.79
C SER A 542 3.68 -5.35 -26.76
N PHE A 543 5.00 -5.45 -26.72
CA PHE A 543 5.72 -6.73 -26.71
C PHE A 543 6.90 -6.70 -25.75
N ILE A 544 7.41 -7.87 -25.41
CA ILE A 544 8.54 -8.07 -24.49
C ILE A 544 9.68 -8.70 -25.29
N ILE A 545 10.87 -8.12 -25.17
CA ILE A 545 12.12 -8.74 -25.63
C ILE A 545 12.82 -9.33 -24.41
N THR A 546 13.10 -10.64 -24.43
CA THR A 546 13.82 -11.35 -23.38
C THR A 546 15.19 -11.78 -23.89
N GLY A 547 16.24 -11.50 -23.12
CA GLY A 547 17.62 -11.89 -23.43
C GLY A 547 17.81 -13.41 -23.33
N GLY A 548 18.67 -13.94 -24.20
CA GLY A 548 19.03 -15.37 -24.19
C GLY A 548 19.71 -15.80 -22.89
N SER A 549 19.91 -17.12 -22.76
CA SER A 549 20.43 -17.72 -21.52
C SER A 549 21.96 -17.92 -21.50
N GLY A 550 22.64 -17.74 -22.64
CA GLY A 550 24.10 -17.92 -22.75
C GLY A 550 24.93 -16.65 -22.59
N GLU A 551 24.46 -15.53 -23.12
CA GLU A 551 25.09 -14.21 -22.98
C GLU A 551 24.06 -13.10 -23.16
N GLY A 552 24.41 -11.88 -22.75
CA GLY A 552 23.64 -10.68 -23.07
C GLY A 552 23.71 -10.36 -24.56
N SER A 553 22.73 -9.59 -25.03
CA SER A 553 22.56 -9.23 -26.45
C SER A 553 22.50 -7.71 -26.65
N LYS A 554 23.18 -7.24 -27.69
CA LYS A 554 23.10 -5.86 -28.19
C LYS A 554 22.07 -5.79 -29.31
N ILE A 555 20.94 -5.10 -29.09
CA ILE A 555 19.88 -4.96 -30.08
C ILE A 555 20.16 -3.75 -30.96
N HIS A 556 20.25 -3.98 -32.27
CA HIS A 556 20.61 -2.97 -33.27
C HIS A 556 19.40 -2.44 -34.04
N GLN A 557 18.35 -3.23 -34.18
CA GLN A 557 17.15 -2.84 -34.93
C GLN A 557 15.94 -3.66 -34.49
N ILE A 558 14.80 -3.00 -34.40
CA ILE A 558 13.49 -3.61 -34.25
C ILE A 558 12.72 -3.37 -35.54
N THR A 559 12.24 -4.44 -36.16
CA THR A 559 11.54 -4.40 -37.44
C THR A 559 10.07 -4.81 -37.24
N LEU A 560 9.15 -3.88 -37.51
CA LEU A 560 7.72 -4.13 -37.50
C LEU A 560 7.18 -4.33 -38.92
N LYS A 561 6.10 -5.09 -39.04
CA LYS A 561 5.34 -5.27 -40.28
C LYS A 561 3.85 -5.09 -40.03
N ASN A 562 3.15 -4.46 -40.98
CA ASN A 562 1.68 -4.41 -40.91
C ASN A 562 1.08 -5.80 -41.22
N ASN A 563 -0.06 -6.10 -40.61
CA ASN A 563 -0.68 -7.43 -40.62
C ASN A 563 -1.86 -7.56 -41.60
N LEU A 564 -1.97 -6.64 -42.56
CA LEU A 564 -3.07 -6.61 -43.53
C LEU A 564 -2.64 -7.36 -44.78
N TRP A 565 -3.17 -8.57 -44.98
CA TRP A 565 -2.87 -9.40 -46.16
C TRP A 565 -4.13 -9.44 -47.03
N ASN A 566 -4.15 -8.66 -48.12
CA ASN A 566 -5.21 -8.71 -49.13
C ASN A 566 -6.58 -8.17 -48.67
N ASP A 567 -6.60 -7.14 -47.81
CA ASP A 567 -7.80 -6.55 -47.18
C ASP A 567 -8.50 -5.48 -48.06
N GLY A 568 -8.54 -5.70 -49.37
CA GLY A 568 -9.29 -4.81 -50.28
C GLY A 568 -8.70 -3.41 -50.46
N GLY A 569 -7.44 -3.19 -50.10
CA GLY A 569 -6.71 -1.93 -50.29
C GLY A 569 -6.73 -0.96 -49.10
N ILE A 570 -7.18 -1.41 -47.92
CA ILE A 570 -6.98 -0.66 -46.66
C ILE A 570 -5.58 -0.94 -46.12
N THR A 571 -4.83 0.11 -45.78
CA THR A 571 -3.47 0.00 -45.25
C THR A 571 -3.33 0.68 -43.89
N LEU A 572 -2.16 0.50 -43.25
CA LEU A 572 -1.86 1.19 -41.99
C LEU A 572 -1.89 2.72 -42.14
N ALA A 573 -1.60 3.24 -43.34
CA ALA A 573 -1.57 4.67 -43.64
C ALA A 573 -2.96 5.31 -43.79
N ASP A 574 -4.01 4.52 -44.02
CA ASP A 574 -5.39 5.04 -44.07
C ASP A 574 -5.95 5.40 -42.69
N VAL A 575 -5.36 4.85 -41.63
CA VAL A 575 -5.86 4.96 -40.26
C VAL A 575 -4.85 5.60 -39.32
N PHE A 576 -3.56 5.35 -39.50
CA PHE A 576 -2.53 5.82 -38.58
C PHE A 576 -1.48 6.70 -39.25
N GLN A 577 -0.85 7.55 -38.45
CA GLN A 577 0.36 8.29 -38.79
C GLN A 577 1.30 8.34 -37.57
N ASN A 578 2.52 8.86 -37.74
CA ASN A 578 3.47 9.05 -36.64
C ASN A 578 3.76 7.76 -35.82
N LEU A 579 3.97 6.63 -36.51
CA LEU A 579 4.31 5.35 -35.87
C LEU A 579 5.65 5.46 -35.13
N ARG A 580 5.69 5.08 -33.86
CA ARG A 580 6.91 5.10 -33.05
C ARG A 580 6.97 3.96 -32.04
N LEU A 581 8.19 3.67 -31.59
CA LEU A 581 8.45 2.76 -30.49
C LEU A 581 8.92 3.52 -29.26
N GLU A 582 8.41 3.13 -28.10
CA GLU A 582 8.89 3.60 -26.81
C GLU A 582 9.24 2.41 -25.92
N ALA A 583 10.26 2.56 -25.10
CA ALA A 583 10.53 1.59 -24.04
C ALA A 583 9.41 1.64 -22.99
N GLY A 584 8.90 0.48 -22.57
CA GLY A 584 7.97 0.33 -21.45
C GLY A 584 8.65 -0.05 -20.13
N GLY A 585 9.99 -0.18 -20.16
CA GLY A 585 10.81 -0.60 -19.03
C GLY A 585 10.84 -2.13 -18.81
N PRO A 586 11.71 -2.61 -17.89
CA PRO A 586 12.80 -1.88 -17.24
C PRO A 586 13.87 -1.39 -18.24
N ALA A 587 14.72 -0.45 -17.80
CA ALA A 587 15.79 0.10 -18.65
C ALA A 587 16.85 -0.95 -19.02
N ASP A 588 17.59 -0.69 -20.10
CA ASP A 588 18.75 -1.49 -20.50
C ASP A 588 19.89 -1.39 -19.47
N THR A 589 20.94 -2.19 -19.65
CA THR A 589 22.08 -2.28 -18.71
C THR A 589 22.72 -0.91 -18.42
N ASN A 590 22.68 0.00 -19.39
CA ASN A 590 23.31 1.31 -19.31
C ASN A 590 22.33 2.43 -18.86
N GLY A 591 21.04 2.12 -18.64
CA GLY A 591 20.03 3.10 -18.23
C GLY A 591 19.53 4.03 -19.34
N ASN A 592 19.80 3.73 -20.62
CA ASN A 592 19.43 4.56 -21.78
C ASN A 592 17.93 4.52 -22.09
N TYR A 593 17.27 3.38 -21.88
CA TYR A 593 15.91 3.11 -22.38
C TYR A 593 14.92 2.82 -21.25
N TYR A 594 14.73 3.76 -20.32
CA TYR A 594 13.67 3.69 -19.31
C TYR A 594 12.28 3.95 -19.92
N SER A 595 11.21 3.80 -19.13
CA SER A 595 9.84 3.97 -19.63
C SER A 595 9.65 5.29 -20.37
N GLU A 596 8.90 5.26 -21.48
CA GLU A 596 8.57 6.40 -22.37
C GLU A 596 9.74 6.93 -23.22
N VAL A 597 10.94 6.33 -23.13
CA VAL A 597 12.06 6.71 -24.01
C VAL A 597 11.82 6.19 -25.43
N LEU A 598 11.90 7.10 -26.41
CA LEU A 598 11.80 6.79 -27.84
C LEU A 598 12.92 5.84 -28.30
N ILE A 599 12.54 4.78 -29.04
CA ILE A 599 13.47 3.85 -29.68
C ILE A 599 13.54 4.17 -31.17
N GLY A 600 14.69 4.66 -31.61
CA GLY A 600 14.90 5.11 -33.00
C GLY A 600 14.21 6.44 -33.27
N ARG A 601 13.37 6.49 -34.31
CA ARG A 601 12.67 7.71 -34.72
C ARG A 601 11.20 7.44 -35.00
N THR A 602 10.37 8.46 -34.82
CA THR A 602 8.99 8.47 -35.31
C THR A 602 8.98 8.42 -36.84
N ILE A 603 8.20 7.50 -37.40
CA ILE A 603 7.91 7.41 -38.83
C ILE A 603 6.64 8.22 -39.10
N SER A 604 6.81 9.47 -39.52
CA SER A 604 5.70 10.42 -39.62
C SER A 604 4.66 10.08 -40.68
N SER A 605 5.09 9.57 -41.84
CA SER A 605 4.20 9.16 -42.93
C SER A 605 4.33 7.67 -43.17
N LEU A 606 3.23 6.96 -43.02
CA LEU A 606 3.16 5.52 -43.28
C LEU A 606 2.94 5.29 -44.78
N VAL A 607 3.43 4.15 -45.28
CA VAL A 607 3.28 3.78 -46.68
C VAL A 607 1.93 3.12 -46.88
N ASP A 608 1.23 3.57 -47.93
CA ASP A 608 -0.02 3.00 -48.39
C ASP A 608 0.23 1.74 -49.22
N ALA A 609 0.68 0.67 -48.54
CA ALA A 609 0.88 -0.65 -49.14
C ALA A 609 0.76 -1.80 -48.10
N ASP A 610 0.30 -2.96 -48.57
CA ASP A 610 0.26 -4.22 -47.82
C ASP A 610 1.68 -4.76 -47.53
N ASP A 611 1.84 -5.52 -46.43
CA ASP A 611 3.11 -6.10 -45.93
C ASP A 611 4.28 -5.10 -45.83
N THR A 612 3.97 -3.84 -45.50
CA THR A 612 4.99 -2.79 -45.38
C THR A 612 5.85 -3.02 -44.13
N VAL A 613 7.17 -2.87 -44.31
CA VAL A 613 8.18 -2.98 -43.25
C VAL A 613 8.56 -1.61 -42.68
N TYR A 614 8.55 -1.50 -41.35
CA TYR A 614 8.98 -0.33 -40.59
C TYR A 614 10.18 -0.68 -39.69
N ARG A 615 11.26 0.10 -39.76
CA ARG A 615 12.52 -0.18 -39.05
C ARG A 615 12.85 0.90 -38.03
N PHE A 616 13.13 0.47 -36.81
CA PHE A 616 13.51 1.31 -35.69
C PHE A 616 14.92 0.93 -35.23
N THR A 617 15.85 1.88 -35.34
CA THR A 617 17.27 1.67 -34.98
C THR A 617 17.56 2.41 -33.67
N PRO A 618 17.68 1.71 -32.52
CA PRO A 618 18.17 2.33 -31.28
C PRO A 618 19.55 2.96 -31.46
N SER A 619 19.78 4.11 -30.82
CA SER A 619 21.07 4.81 -30.81
C SER A 619 21.28 5.48 -29.44
N PRO A 620 22.04 4.88 -28.51
CA PRO A 620 22.92 3.70 -28.68
C PRO A 620 22.15 2.37 -28.82
N ALA A 621 22.79 1.28 -29.26
CA ALA A 621 22.16 -0.05 -29.26
C ALA A 621 21.68 -0.43 -27.85
N ILE A 622 20.57 -1.17 -27.74
CA ILE A 622 20.01 -1.59 -26.44
C ILE A 622 20.84 -2.76 -25.90
N ASP A 623 21.45 -2.61 -24.73
CA ASP A 623 22.21 -3.68 -24.07
C ASP A 623 21.31 -4.47 -23.10
N LEU A 624 20.84 -5.64 -23.54
CA LEU A 624 19.94 -6.52 -22.78
C LEU A 624 20.72 -7.67 -22.10
N PRO A 625 20.74 -7.78 -20.77
CA PRO A 625 21.44 -8.85 -20.05
C PRO A 625 20.85 -10.26 -20.29
N VAL A 626 21.61 -11.29 -19.89
CA VAL A 626 21.15 -12.70 -19.86
C VAL A 626 19.83 -12.81 -19.10
N GLY A 627 18.81 -13.40 -19.73
CA GLY A 627 17.49 -13.64 -19.13
C GLY A 627 16.68 -12.38 -18.76
N ALA A 628 17.23 -11.17 -18.93
CA ALA A 628 16.52 -9.94 -18.64
C ALA A 628 15.44 -9.68 -19.70
N SER A 629 14.36 -8.99 -19.31
CA SER A 629 13.27 -8.65 -20.22
C SER A 629 13.05 -7.14 -20.27
N MET A 630 12.65 -6.64 -21.43
CA MET A 630 12.31 -5.23 -21.67
C MET A 630 11.01 -5.14 -22.44
N VAL A 631 10.07 -4.33 -21.95
CA VAL A 631 8.82 -4.02 -22.63
C VAL A 631 9.07 -2.97 -23.70
N ILE A 632 8.46 -3.14 -24.87
CA ILE A 632 8.45 -2.19 -25.99
C ILE A 632 6.99 -1.90 -26.34
N ASN A 633 6.64 -0.62 -26.35
CA ASN A 633 5.31 -0.12 -26.67
C ASN A 633 5.32 0.49 -28.07
N ILE A 634 4.25 0.23 -28.83
CA ILE A 634 4.06 0.69 -30.20
C ILE A 634 2.96 1.75 -30.17
N TYR A 635 3.29 2.99 -30.51
CA TYR A 635 2.38 4.11 -30.53
C TYR A 635 2.17 4.64 -31.94
N ALA A 636 0.97 5.15 -32.22
CA ALA A 636 0.66 5.90 -33.43
C ALA A 636 -0.46 6.93 -33.17
N ASP A 637 -0.60 7.91 -34.06
CA ASP A 637 -1.74 8.83 -34.04
C ASP A 637 -2.83 8.30 -34.98
N ILE A 638 -4.09 8.41 -34.58
CA ILE A 638 -5.24 8.05 -35.41
C ILE A 638 -5.61 9.24 -36.29
N LEU A 639 -5.73 9.02 -37.60
CA LEU A 639 -6.11 10.04 -38.56
C LEU A 639 -7.57 10.49 -38.36
N ASN A 640 -7.82 11.80 -38.49
CA ASN A 640 -9.18 12.36 -38.57
C ASN A 640 -9.97 11.82 -39.79
N SER A 641 -9.26 11.37 -40.83
CA SER A 641 -9.84 10.78 -42.04
C SER A 641 -10.09 9.27 -41.95
N ALA A 642 -9.78 8.62 -40.83
CA ALA A 642 -9.96 7.18 -40.67
C ALA A 642 -11.43 6.78 -40.92
N SER A 643 -11.67 5.92 -41.92
CA SER A 643 -13.01 5.56 -42.37
C SER A 643 -13.63 4.42 -41.56
N LYS A 644 -14.97 4.32 -41.56
CA LYS A 644 -15.68 3.19 -40.93
C LYS A 644 -15.27 1.84 -41.53
N ASP A 645 -14.99 1.80 -42.83
CA ASP A 645 -14.57 0.59 -43.53
C ASP A 645 -13.17 0.18 -43.08
N ALA A 646 -12.23 1.12 -43.03
CA ALA A 646 -10.87 0.85 -42.57
C ALA A 646 -10.84 0.38 -41.10
N ILE A 647 -11.67 1.00 -40.25
CA ILE A 647 -11.81 0.62 -38.84
C ILE A 647 -12.49 -0.74 -38.68
N SER A 648 -13.45 -1.10 -39.54
CA SER A 648 -14.10 -2.41 -39.49
C SER A 648 -13.13 -3.56 -39.79
N VAL A 649 -12.17 -3.35 -40.70
CA VAL A 649 -11.08 -4.30 -40.99
C VAL A 649 -10.24 -4.53 -39.73
N PHE A 650 -9.79 -3.46 -39.08
CA PHE A 650 -9.02 -3.58 -37.83
C PHE A 650 -9.82 -4.23 -36.69
N ASN A 651 -11.09 -3.87 -36.53
CA ASN A 651 -11.96 -4.46 -35.52
C ASN A 651 -12.19 -5.97 -35.72
N SER A 652 -12.09 -6.45 -36.96
CA SER A 652 -12.29 -7.85 -37.35
C SER A 652 -11.03 -8.72 -37.30
N ASN A 653 -9.84 -8.12 -37.15
CA ASN A 653 -8.58 -8.85 -37.21
C ASN A 653 -8.24 -9.50 -35.86
N GLU A 654 -8.14 -10.84 -35.83
CA GLU A 654 -7.77 -11.64 -34.64
C GLU A 654 -6.27 -11.57 -34.31
N HIS A 655 -5.45 -11.08 -35.24
CA HIS A 655 -3.99 -11.12 -35.19
C HIS A 655 -3.34 -9.75 -34.83
N GLY A 656 -4.13 -8.69 -34.66
CA GLY A 656 -3.66 -7.32 -34.36
C GLY A 656 -3.30 -6.49 -35.60
N VAL A 657 -2.98 -5.21 -35.40
CA VAL A 657 -2.75 -4.20 -36.47
C VAL A 657 -1.34 -4.28 -37.08
N ILE A 658 -0.35 -4.56 -36.23
CA ILE A 658 1.08 -4.53 -36.55
C ILE A 658 1.80 -5.57 -35.68
N PHE A 659 2.82 -6.24 -36.19
CA PHE A 659 3.57 -7.26 -35.47
C PHE A 659 5.08 -7.08 -35.60
N VAL A 660 5.83 -7.71 -34.69
CA VAL A 660 7.29 -7.73 -34.71
C VAL A 660 7.73 -8.82 -35.67
N SER A 661 8.49 -8.44 -36.69
CA SER A 661 8.99 -9.36 -37.72
C SER A 661 10.44 -9.81 -37.48
N GLU A 662 11.25 -8.97 -36.85
CA GLU A 662 12.64 -9.27 -36.53
C GLU A 662 13.13 -8.34 -35.42
N VAL A 663 13.90 -8.86 -34.49
CA VAL A 663 14.75 -8.09 -33.59
C VAL A 663 16.20 -8.47 -33.87
N SER A 664 16.93 -7.59 -34.56
CA SER A 664 18.31 -7.88 -34.93
C SER A 664 19.24 -7.60 -33.75
N ALA A 665 20.02 -8.58 -33.32
CA ALA A 665 20.91 -8.47 -32.18
C ALA A 665 22.22 -9.26 -32.36
N THR A 666 23.24 -8.88 -31.60
CA THR A 666 24.50 -9.63 -31.49
C THR A 666 24.88 -9.89 -30.04
N GLY A 667 25.47 -11.06 -29.77
CA GLY A 667 26.00 -11.41 -28.45
C GLY A 667 27.07 -10.42 -27.97
N VAL A 668 27.00 -10.01 -26.71
CA VAL A 668 27.94 -9.04 -26.11
C VAL A 668 29.35 -9.63 -26.00
N GLN A 669 29.48 -10.93 -25.73
CA GLN A 669 30.75 -11.61 -25.53
C GLN A 669 31.28 -12.24 -26.82
N THR A 670 30.39 -12.82 -27.64
CA THR A 670 30.80 -13.57 -28.84
C THR A 670 30.79 -12.72 -30.12
N GLY A 671 29.98 -11.67 -30.18
CA GLY A 671 29.67 -10.95 -31.42
C GLY A 671 28.83 -11.76 -32.42
N SER A 672 28.39 -12.96 -32.05
CA SER A 672 27.56 -13.83 -32.90
C SER A 672 26.15 -13.29 -33.05
N ASN A 673 25.45 -13.71 -34.10
CA ASN A 673 24.05 -13.35 -34.32
C ASN A 673 23.17 -13.92 -33.20
N THR A 674 22.46 -13.05 -32.49
CA THR A 674 21.48 -13.41 -31.44
C THR A 674 20.09 -12.87 -31.76
N SER A 675 19.83 -12.58 -33.02
CA SER A 675 18.57 -12.00 -33.49
C SER A 675 17.40 -12.96 -33.30
N ASP A 676 16.27 -12.41 -32.87
CA ASP A 676 14.99 -13.11 -33.03
C ASP A 676 14.50 -12.91 -34.46
N SER A 677 14.49 -13.98 -35.24
CA SER A 677 14.10 -13.99 -36.66
C SER A 677 13.15 -15.13 -36.99
N ASP A 678 12.55 -15.75 -35.97
CA ASP A 678 11.53 -16.78 -36.18
C ASP A 678 10.31 -16.11 -36.81
N GLY A 679 10.16 -16.28 -38.13
CA GLY A 679 9.10 -15.71 -38.97
C GLY A 679 7.68 -16.17 -38.65
N THR A 680 7.40 -16.52 -37.40
CA THR A 680 6.07 -16.68 -36.83
C THR A 680 5.44 -15.32 -36.60
N TYR A 681 4.29 -15.08 -37.24
CA TYR A 681 3.45 -13.92 -36.98
C TYR A 681 3.03 -13.90 -35.50
N TYR A 682 3.72 -13.12 -34.68
CA TYR A 682 3.30 -12.90 -33.31
C TYR A 682 2.03 -12.06 -33.33
N VAL A 683 0.90 -12.70 -33.03
CA VAL A 683 -0.37 -12.00 -32.83
C VAL A 683 -0.17 -10.97 -31.73
N MET A 684 -0.27 -9.69 -32.07
CA MET A 684 -0.15 -8.59 -31.10
C MET A 684 -1.51 -8.24 -30.49
N GLN A 685 -1.62 -7.11 -29.81
CA GLN A 685 -2.89 -6.65 -29.25
C GLN A 685 -3.88 -6.32 -30.36
N ARG A 686 -5.15 -6.70 -30.16
CA ARG A 686 -6.25 -6.18 -30.98
C ARG A 686 -6.46 -4.71 -30.64
N VAL A 687 -6.64 -3.90 -31.68
CA VAL A 687 -6.95 -2.48 -31.58
C VAL A 687 -8.39 -2.27 -31.98
N TYR A 688 -9.09 -1.38 -31.26
CA TYR A 688 -10.43 -0.95 -31.64
C TYR A 688 -10.49 0.57 -31.62
N ILE A 689 -10.99 1.19 -32.69
CA ILE A 689 -11.08 2.65 -32.81
C ILE A 689 -12.54 3.09 -32.79
N ALA A 690 -12.90 3.96 -31.85
CA ALA A 690 -14.22 4.57 -31.78
C ALA A 690 -14.34 5.77 -32.75
N GLN A 691 -15.52 5.96 -33.33
CA GLN A 691 -15.79 7.02 -34.32
C GLN A 691 -16.04 8.40 -33.70
N LYS A 692 -16.38 8.42 -32.41
CA LYS A 692 -16.63 9.62 -31.59
C LYS A 692 -16.66 9.21 -30.12
N GLY A 693 -16.58 10.21 -29.25
CA GLY A 693 -16.88 10.13 -27.84
C GLY A 693 -18.33 9.82 -27.59
N GLU A 694 -18.63 9.55 -26.33
CA GLU A 694 -19.98 9.36 -25.83
C GLU A 694 -20.17 10.24 -24.60
N LEU A 695 -21.32 10.92 -24.51
CA LEU A 695 -21.68 11.74 -23.37
C LEU A 695 -22.99 11.21 -22.82
N ILE A 696 -22.90 10.52 -21.68
CA ILE A 696 -24.06 9.97 -20.98
C ILE A 696 -24.63 11.04 -20.06
N ILE A 697 -25.94 11.22 -20.10
CA ILE A 697 -26.65 12.27 -19.38
C ILE A 697 -27.79 11.62 -18.60
N GLU A 698 -27.75 11.74 -17.27
CA GLU A 698 -28.67 11.03 -16.38
C GLU A 698 -29.13 11.89 -15.20
N ALA A 699 -30.23 11.47 -14.59
CA ALA A 699 -30.63 11.92 -13.26
C ALA A 699 -29.82 11.16 -12.20
N PRO A 700 -28.97 11.81 -11.37
CA PRO A 700 -28.24 11.09 -10.32
C PRO A 700 -29.20 10.49 -9.27
N PRO A 701 -28.82 9.45 -8.53
CA PRO A 701 -29.68 8.84 -7.49
C PRO A 701 -30.13 9.84 -6.40
N SER A 702 -29.38 10.92 -6.21
CA SER A 702 -29.70 12.03 -5.30
C SER A 702 -30.43 13.19 -5.99
N SER A 703 -30.72 13.15 -7.30
CA SER A 703 -31.50 14.18 -8.01
C SER A 703 -32.95 14.30 -7.55
N TYR A 704 -33.43 13.34 -6.75
CA TYR A 704 -34.48 13.59 -5.79
C TYR A 704 -33.94 14.61 -4.78
N GLN A 705 -34.07 15.89 -5.11
CA GLN A 705 -33.85 16.98 -4.17
C GLN A 705 -34.48 16.59 -2.84
N ALA A 706 -33.68 16.59 -1.75
CA ALA A 706 -34.22 16.42 -0.41
C ALA A 706 -35.32 17.48 -0.27
N TRP A 707 -36.57 17.03 -0.10
CA TRP A 707 -37.77 17.85 -0.23
C TRP A 707 -37.62 19.24 0.39
N PRO A 708 -37.78 20.31 -0.42
CA PRO A 708 -38.55 21.44 0.03
C PRO A 708 -39.70 21.57 -0.96
N THR A 709 -40.88 21.08 -0.59
CA THR A 709 -42.13 21.37 -1.30
C THR A 709 -42.39 22.88 -1.40
N ILE A 710 -41.62 23.70 -0.66
CA ILE A 710 -41.76 25.15 -0.56
C ILE A 710 -40.41 25.87 -0.65
N ALA A 711 -40.29 26.84 -1.56
CA ALA A 711 -39.24 27.85 -1.60
C ALA A 711 -39.80 29.21 -1.15
N VAL A 712 -39.05 29.94 -0.32
CA VAL A 712 -39.51 31.20 0.29
C VAL A 712 -38.99 32.40 -0.50
N ALA A 713 -39.80 33.46 -0.58
CA ALA A 713 -39.38 34.73 -1.17
C ALA A 713 -38.02 35.20 -0.63
N GLY A 714 -37.14 35.68 -1.51
CA GLY A 714 -35.84 36.23 -1.13
C GLY A 714 -34.73 35.23 -0.88
N THR A 715 -35.03 33.92 -0.82
CA THR A 715 -33.99 32.90 -0.65
C THR A 715 -33.05 32.87 -1.85
N GLU A 716 -31.75 33.02 -1.61
CA GLU A 716 -30.70 32.94 -2.63
C GLU A 716 -30.21 31.49 -2.80
N ASP A 717 -29.72 31.17 -4.01
CA ASP A 717 -29.09 29.89 -4.33
C ASP A 717 -29.92 28.64 -4.01
N VAL A 718 -31.25 28.74 -4.17
CA VAL A 718 -32.16 27.59 -4.09
C VAL A 718 -31.81 26.60 -5.19
N GLU A 719 -31.54 25.35 -4.82
CA GLU A 719 -31.31 24.27 -5.79
C GLU A 719 -32.60 23.96 -6.55
N LEU A 720 -32.54 23.99 -7.88
CA LEU A 720 -33.68 23.79 -8.77
C LEU A 720 -33.63 22.46 -9.54
N PHE A 721 -32.44 22.02 -9.92
CA PHE A 721 -32.25 20.81 -10.72
C PHE A 721 -30.84 20.26 -10.60
N ARG A 722 -30.69 18.93 -10.63
CA ARG A 722 -29.38 18.24 -10.68
C ARG A 722 -29.38 17.21 -11.79
N PHE A 723 -28.28 17.14 -12.54
CA PHE A 723 -28.06 16.14 -13.57
C PHE A 723 -26.59 15.73 -13.61
N ARG A 724 -26.34 14.52 -14.07
CA ARG A 724 -25.01 13.92 -14.19
C ARG A 724 -24.63 13.82 -15.65
N LEU A 725 -23.37 14.17 -15.93
CA LEU A 725 -22.72 14.03 -17.23
C LEU A 725 -21.53 13.09 -17.06
N THR A 726 -21.42 12.07 -17.92
CA THR A 726 -20.27 11.15 -17.95
C THR A 726 -19.69 11.14 -19.36
N ALA A 727 -18.40 11.46 -19.47
CA ALA A 727 -17.67 11.41 -20.73
C ALA A 727 -17.05 10.02 -20.92
N GLU A 728 -17.34 9.37 -22.04
CA GLU A 728 -16.83 8.05 -22.41
C GLU A 728 -16.07 8.11 -23.74
N ASN A 729 -15.10 7.22 -23.88
CA ASN A 729 -14.20 7.08 -25.05
C ASN A 729 -13.21 8.23 -25.31
N GLU A 730 -13.57 9.49 -25.05
CA GLU A 730 -12.69 10.68 -25.11
C GLU A 730 -13.14 11.79 -24.15
N ASP A 731 -12.31 12.82 -23.98
CA ASP A 731 -12.70 14.06 -23.29
C ASP A 731 -13.85 14.74 -24.04
N MET A 732 -14.78 15.32 -23.30
CA MET A 732 -15.96 16.01 -23.84
C MET A 732 -15.94 17.50 -23.48
N ASP A 733 -15.99 18.35 -24.50
CA ASP A 733 -16.08 19.80 -24.38
C ASP A 733 -17.54 20.27 -24.52
N ILE A 734 -18.15 20.68 -23.41
CA ILE A 734 -19.53 21.16 -23.38
C ILE A 734 -19.58 22.65 -23.78
N ALA A 735 -20.19 22.96 -24.91
CA ALA A 735 -20.31 24.33 -25.43
C ALA A 735 -21.60 25.03 -24.96
N ARG A 736 -22.68 24.28 -24.72
CA ARG A 736 -23.98 24.84 -24.33
C ARG A 736 -24.82 23.85 -23.52
N LEU A 737 -25.53 24.35 -22.50
CA LEU A 737 -26.48 23.61 -21.67
C LEU A 737 -27.81 24.39 -21.57
N ILE A 738 -28.92 23.76 -21.93
CA ILE A 738 -30.27 24.33 -21.90
C ILE A 738 -31.13 23.51 -20.93
N VAL A 739 -31.64 24.17 -19.89
CA VAL A 739 -32.54 23.58 -18.89
C VAL A 739 -33.92 24.20 -19.03
N SER A 740 -34.93 23.38 -19.27
CA SER A 740 -36.32 23.82 -19.42
C SER A 740 -37.01 23.98 -18.08
N ILE A 741 -37.95 24.92 -18.01
CA ILE A 741 -38.76 25.25 -16.85
C ILE A 741 -40.23 25.07 -17.21
N SER A 742 -40.96 24.31 -16.39
CA SER A 742 -42.41 24.22 -16.42
C SER A 742 -43.01 24.94 -15.22
N LEU A 743 -44.02 25.77 -15.47
CA LEU A 743 -44.81 26.43 -14.43
C LEU A 743 -46.26 25.90 -14.47
N LYS A 744 -46.73 25.31 -13.38
CA LYS A 744 -48.13 24.86 -13.24
C LYS A 744 -48.93 25.90 -12.46
N THR A 745 -49.81 26.64 -13.14
CA THR A 745 -50.68 27.68 -12.53
C THR A 745 -52.09 27.20 -12.22
N GLU A 746 -52.60 26.17 -12.91
CA GLU A 746 -54.02 25.78 -12.89
C GLU A 746 -54.40 24.82 -11.75
N GLU A 747 -53.50 23.93 -11.31
CA GLU A 747 -53.79 22.93 -10.27
C GLU A 747 -53.89 23.53 -8.85
N TRP A 748 -53.31 24.73 -8.63
CA TRP A 748 -53.13 25.34 -7.30
C TRP A 748 -53.59 26.81 -7.20
N GLY A 749 -54.42 27.26 -8.15
CA GLY A 749 -55.16 28.54 -8.03
C GLY A 749 -54.36 29.82 -8.30
N ALA A 750 -53.14 29.75 -8.84
CA ALA A 750 -52.35 30.93 -9.22
C ALA A 750 -52.91 31.56 -10.51
N MET A 751 -53.99 32.35 -10.40
CA MET A 751 -54.56 33.08 -11.53
C MET A 751 -53.94 34.46 -11.71
N ASN A 752 -53.81 34.84 -12.98
CA ASN A 752 -53.29 36.11 -13.48
C ASN A 752 -54.22 37.28 -13.07
N PHE A 753 -54.10 37.75 -11.84
CA PHE A 753 -54.77 38.95 -11.37
C PHE A 753 -53.72 40.03 -11.07
N ASN A 754 -53.84 41.17 -11.76
CA ASN A 754 -53.11 42.42 -11.52
C ASN A 754 -51.73 42.66 -12.16
N GLY A 755 -51.34 41.92 -13.21
CA GLY A 755 -50.22 42.34 -14.08
C GLY A 755 -48.83 42.35 -13.41
N SER A 756 -48.66 41.69 -12.26
CA SER A 756 -47.33 41.37 -11.72
C SER A 756 -46.70 40.26 -12.57
N GLN A 757 -45.47 40.48 -13.01
CA GLN A 757 -44.76 39.53 -13.86
C GLN A 757 -44.37 38.29 -13.06
N PHE A 758 -44.70 37.09 -13.56
CA PHE A 758 -44.45 35.76 -12.98
C PHE A 758 -42.95 35.36 -12.86
N SER A 759 -42.03 36.31 -12.74
CA SER A 759 -40.59 36.04 -12.58
C SER A 759 -40.23 35.79 -11.11
N ALA A 760 -40.74 34.71 -10.53
CA ALA A 760 -40.39 34.34 -9.16
C ALA A 760 -38.92 33.87 -9.03
N LEU A 761 -38.28 33.51 -10.13
CA LEU A 761 -36.90 33.04 -10.17
C LEU A 761 -36.02 34.02 -10.94
N LYS A 762 -34.86 34.37 -10.39
CA LYS A 762 -33.83 35.23 -11.01
C LYS A 762 -32.44 34.74 -10.64
N ASN A 763 -31.40 35.29 -11.28
CA ASN A 763 -30.00 34.97 -10.96
C ASN A 763 -29.68 33.47 -11.00
N PHE A 764 -29.99 32.82 -12.11
CA PHE A 764 -29.69 31.41 -12.32
C PHE A 764 -28.19 31.18 -12.40
N LYS A 765 -27.69 30.17 -11.69
CA LYS A 765 -26.30 29.72 -11.72
C LYS A 765 -26.23 28.24 -12.04
N LEU A 766 -25.12 27.82 -12.62
CA LEU A 766 -24.78 26.42 -12.81
C LEU A 766 -23.56 26.11 -11.93
N LEU A 767 -23.66 25.12 -11.06
CA LEU A 767 -22.62 24.77 -10.09
C LEU A 767 -22.12 23.35 -10.30
N ASN A 768 -20.83 23.11 -10.10
CA ASN A 768 -20.24 21.80 -9.85
C ASN A 768 -19.77 21.76 -8.38
N GLY A 769 -20.54 21.11 -7.52
CA GLY A 769 -20.38 21.27 -6.08
C GLY A 769 -20.62 22.72 -5.65
N ARG A 770 -19.57 23.42 -5.20
CA ARG A 770 -19.63 24.85 -4.83
C ARG A 770 -19.03 25.78 -5.88
N GLU A 771 -18.41 25.23 -6.93
CA GLU A 771 -17.79 26.01 -7.98
C GLU A 771 -18.83 26.42 -9.02
N GLN A 772 -18.92 27.71 -9.34
CA GLN A 772 -19.80 28.19 -10.39
C GLN A 772 -19.17 28.01 -11.77
N ILE A 773 -19.94 27.43 -12.69
CA ILE A 773 -19.60 27.26 -14.10
C ILE A 773 -20.32 28.33 -14.91
N GLY A 774 -19.55 29.14 -15.63
CA GLY A 774 -20.10 30.19 -16.49
C GLY A 774 -20.76 31.35 -15.73
N PRO A 775 -21.43 32.26 -16.46
CA PRO A 775 -22.00 33.46 -15.89
C PRO A 775 -23.31 33.20 -15.13
N THR A 776 -23.63 34.08 -14.19
CA THR A 776 -24.97 34.16 -13.61
C THR A 776 -25.94 34.75 -14.63
N LEU A 777 -27.06 34.09 -14.87
CA LEU A 777 -28.10 34.54 -15.79
C LEU A 777 -29.21 35.25 -15.02
N ALA A 778 -29.49 36.52 -15.35
CA ALA A 778 -30.42 37.34 -14.57
C ALA A 778 -31.86 36.81 -14.58
N SER A 779 -32.29 36.16 -15.67
CA SER A 779 -33.64 35.61 -15.85
C SER A 779 -33.62 34.39 -16.79
N TYR A 780 -34.71 33.64 -16.81
CA TYR A 780 -34.96 32.61 -17.82
C TYR A 780 -35.66 33.22 -19.06
N SER A 781 -35.55 32.54 -20.20
CA SER A 781 -36.22 32.92 -21.45
C SER A 781 -37.57 32.24 -21.56
N MET A 782 -38.59 32.92 -22.11
CA MET A 782 -39.93 32.34 -22.29
C MET A 782 -40.07 31.66 -23.66
N ILE A 783 -40.75 30.52 -23.72
CA ILE A 783 -41.03 29.78 -24.97
C ILE A 783 -42.31 30.29 -25.65
N TYR A 784 -43.32 30.76 -24.89
CA TYR A 784 -44.59 31.24 -25.43
C TYR A 784 -45.17 32.42 -24.64
N ARG A 785 -45.81 33.39 -25.32
CA ARG A 785 -46.33 34.62 -24.68
C ARG A 785 -47.71 34.47 -24.03
N ASP A 786 -48.48 33.43 -24.39
CA ASP A 786 -49.88 33.23 -23.95
C ASP A 786 -50.16 31.75 -23.57
N ALA A 787 -49.93 31.38 -22.28
CA ALA A 787 -50.33 30.17 -21.50
C ALA A 787 -49.84 28.73 -21.89
N PRO A 788 -49.43 27.88 -20.92
CA PRO A 788 -48.75 28.18 -19.65
C PRO A 788 -47.30 28.60 -19.91
N MET A 789 -46.75 29.46 -19.05
CA MET A 789 -45.45 30.13 -19.25
C MET A 789 -44.25 29.18 -19.05
N ASN A 790 -44.07 28.24 -19.98
CA ASN A 790 -42.87 27.40 -20.07
C ASN A 790 -41.68 28.24 -20.57
N GLY A 791 -40.50 27.97 -20.04
CA GLY A 791 -39.29 28.72 -20.34
C GLY A 791 -38.04 27.85 -20.36
N TYR A 792 -36.89 28.47 -20.55
CA TYR A 792 -35.60 27.79 -20.50
C TYR A 792 -34.48 28.70 -19.99
N ILE A 793 -33.46 28.08 -19.42
CA ILE A 793 -32.21 28.67 -18.97
C ILE A 793 -31.13 28.20 -19.94
N ASP A 794 -30.36 29.12 -20.51
CA ASP A 794 -29.38 28.83 -21.57
C ASP A 794 -27.97 29.20 -21.12
N PHE A 795 -27.26 28.24 -20.57
CA PHE A 795 -25.84 28.37 -20.24
C PHE A 795 -25.01 28.13 -21.51
N ASN A 796 -24.78 29.20 -22.25
CA ASN A 796 -23.98 29.18 -23.47
C ASN A 796 -22.54 29.64 -23.20
N PHE A 797 -21.60 28.69 -23.20
CA PHE A 797 -20.18 28.94 -22.97
C PHE A 797 -19.44 29.29 -24.28
N GLY A 798 -19.97 28.82 -25.41
CA GLY A 798 -19.31 28.82 -26.70
C GLY A 798 -18.15 27.81 -26.76
N THR A 799 -17.60 27.63 -27.96
CA THR A 799 -16.50 26.65 -28.19
C THR A 799 -15.14 27.13 -27.68
N ALA A 800 -14.97 28.43 -27.45
CA ALA A 800 -13.71 29.00 -26.95
C ALA A 800 -13.53 28.86 -25.42
N ASN A 801 -14.62 28.67 -24.67
CA ASN A 801 -14.63 28.54 -23.22
C ASN A 801 -15.48 27.34 -22.77
N SER A 802 -15.49 26.26 -23.56
CA SER A 802 -16.26 25.06 -23.26
C SER A 802 -15.90 24.48 -21.90
N TYR A 803 -16.89 23.89 -21.23
CA TYR A 803 -16.68 23.17 -19.98
C TYR A 803 -16.22 21.74 -20.28
N ARG A 804 -14.97 21.40 -19.95
CA ARG A 804 -14.38 20.09 -20.26
C ARG A 804 -14.67 19.04 -19.18
N ILE A 805 -15.09 17.87 -19.62
CA ILE A 805 -15.23 16.66 -18.81
C ILE A 805 -14.20 15.64 -19.33
N PRO A 806 -13.18 15.26 -18.54
CA PRO A 806 -12.20 14.26 -18.96
C PRO A 806 -12.83 12.88 -19.21
N LYS A 807 -12.23 12.10 -20.12
CA LYS A 807 -12.63 10.71 -20.40
C LYS A 807 -12.71 9.87 -19.13
N GLY A 808 -13.80 9.12 -18.96
CA GLY A 808 -14.05 8.24 -17.83
C GLY A 808 -14.44 8.96 -16.54
N GLU A 809 -14.56 10.29 -16.56
CA GLU A 809 -15.00 11.07 -15.41
C GLU A 809 -16.49 11.43 -15.49
N GLU A 810 -17.11 11.52 -14.31
CA GLU A 810 -18.44 12.05 -14.13
C GLU A 810 -18.41 13.47 -13.53
N ARG A 811 -19.43 14.27 -13.86
CA ARG A 811 -19.72 15.58 -13.25
C ARG A 811 -21.19 15.67 -12.90
N ILE A 812 -21.49 16.06 -11.67
CA ILE A 812 -22.86 16.36 -11.22
C ILE A 812 -23.01 17.88 -11.19
N LEU A 813 -23.88 18.40 -12.05
CA LEU A 813 -24.14 19.83 -12.16
C LEU A 813 -25.47 20.18 -11.50
N THR A 814 -25.47 21.29 -10.76
CA THR A 814 -26.64 21.83 -10.05
C THR A 814 -27.04 23.17 -10.64
N VAL A 815 -28.30 23.30 -11.04
CA VAL A 815 -28.91 24.59 -11.36
C VAL A 815 -29.47 25.19 -10.09
N THR A 816 -29.08 26.43 -9.76
CA THR A 816 -29.64 27.19 -8.64
C THR A 816 -30.26 28.50 -9.13
N ALA A 817 -31.14 29.11 -8.33
CA ALA A 817 -31.63 30.46 -8.55
C ALA A 817 -31.98 31.19 -7.24
N THR A 818 -32.14 32.50 -7.32
CA THR A 818 -32.74 33.31 -6.27
C THR A 818 -34.25 33.40 -6.44
N ILE A 819 -35.01 33.20 -5.35
CA ILE A 819 -36.44 33.52 -5.32
C ILE A 819 -36.61 35.03 -5.17
N SER A 820 -37.36 35.67 -6.05
CA SER A 820 -37.64 37.11 -5.99
C SER A 820 -38.37 37.50 -4.71
N ASN A 821 -38.14 38.72 -4.22
CA ASN A 821 -38.81 39.26 -3.03
C ASN A 821 -40.28 39.61 -3.32
N TRP A 822 -41.14 39.50 -2.31
CA TRP A 822 -42.49 40.08 -2.37
C TRP A 822 -42.44 41.62 -2.57
N PRO A 823 -43.37 42.26 -3.33
CA PRO A 823 -44.58 41.75 -3.98
C PRO A 823 -44.40 41.26 -5.42
N THR A 824 -43.17 40.95 -5.83
CA THR A 824 -42.88 40.60 -7.24
C THR A 824 -43.16 39.15 -7.61
N ILE A 825 -43.71 38.36 -6.68
CA ILE A 825 -44.04 36.95 -6.86
C ILE A 825 -45.53 36.71 -6.61
N SER A 826 -46.13 35.71 -7.26
CA SER A 826 -47.42 35.16 -6.88
C SER A 826 -47.18 33.95 -5.98
N SER A 827 -47.74 33.97 -4.76
CA SER A 827 -47.61 32.84 -3.84
C SER A 827 -48.44 31.65 -4.30
N GLY A 828 -47.90 30.43 -4.16
CA GLY A 828 -48.55 29.19 -4.55
C GLY A 828 -48.18 28.67 -5.94
N CYS A 829 -47.27 29.34 -6.66
CA CYS A 829 -46.79 28.89 -7.98
C CYS A 829 -45.90 27.63 -7.87
N VAL A 830 -46.14 26.61 -8.70
CA VAL A 830 -45.35 25.37 -8.72
C VAL A 830 -44.42 25.32 -9.94
N TYR A 831 -43.12 25.21 -9.71
CA TYR A 831 -42.07 25.12 -10.74
C TYR A 831 -41.49 23.72 -10.82
N GLN A 832 -41.12 23.27 -12.02
CA GLN A 832 -40.38 22.04 -12.25
C GLN A 832 -39.34 22.24 -13.36
N MET A 833 -38.11 21.78 -13.12
CA MET A 833 -37.03 21.84 -14.10
C MET A 833 -36.86 20.50 -14.82
N PHE A 834 -36.44 20.53 -16.08
CA PHE A 834 -36.16 19.33 -16.87
C PHE A 834 -35.21 19.61 -18.03
N MET A 835 -34.56 18.57 -18.55
CA MET A 835 -33.85 18.63 -19.83
C MET A 835 -34.51 17.66 -20.81
N SER A 836 -35.10 18.21 -21.86
CA SER A 836 -35.65 17.46 -23.01
C SER A 836 -34.54 17.26 -24.04
N PRO A 837 -34.54 16.20 -24.88
CA PRO A 837 -33.65 16.09 -26.02
C PRO A 837 -33.71 17.35 -26.91
N ASP A 838 -34.94 17.84 -27.15
CA ASP A 838 -35.25 19.01 -27.99
C ASP A 838 -36.01 20.07 -27.17
N PRO A 839 -35.33 20.89 -26.35
CA PRO A 839 -35.97 21.90 -25.51
C PRO A 839 -36.52 23.10 -26.28
N LEU A 840 -36.00 23.38 -27.48
CA LEU A 840 -36.40 24.51 -28.31
C LEU A 840 -37.07 24.04 -29.60
N MET A 841 -38.03 24.84 -30.11
CA MET A 841 -38.76 24.52 -31.34
C MET A 841 -37.93 24.65 -32.62
N ASP A 842 -36.71 25.19 -32.53
CA ASP A 842 -35.76 25.29 -33.64
C ASP A 842 -34.88 24.04 -33.79
N GLY A 843 -35.09 23.02 -32.95
CA GLY A 843 -34.32 21.79 -32.95
C GLY A 843 -32.96 21.90 -32.26
N THR A 844 -32.69 22.99 -31.53
CA THR A 844 -31.50 23.09 -30.69
C THR A 844 -31.58 22.07 -29.55
N PRO A 845 -30.57 21.21 -29.35
CA PRO A 845 -30.59 20.20 -28.31
C PRO A 845 -30.30 20.78 -26.92
N ALA A 846 -30.71 20.08 -25.85
CA ALA A 846 -30.44 20.53 -24.47
C ALA A 846 -28.96 20.60 -24.10
N ILE A 847 -28.12 19.78 -24.73
CA ILE A 847 -26.67 19.87 -24.56
C ILE A 847 -26.07 19.94 -25.95
N THR A 848 -25.12 20.84 -26.14
CA THR A 848 -24.22 20.82 -27.31
C THR A 848 -22.80 20.62 -26.79
N ALA A 849 -22.17 19.53 -27.21
CA ALA A 849 -20.83 19.14 -26.82
C ALA A 849 -20.03 18.68 -28.03
N HIS A 850 -18.70 18.69 -27.92
CA HIS A 850 -17.80 18.17 -28.94
C HIS A 850 -16.81 17.22 -28.29
N GLY A 851 -16.49 16.11 -28.96
CA GLY A 851 -15.36 15.28 -28.57
C GLY A 851 -14.04 16.01 -28.80
N ALA A 852 -13.16 16.05 -27.80
CA ALA A 852 -11.90 16.79 -27.85
C ALA A 852 -10.93 16.27 -28.93
N GLY A 853 -10.90 14.97 -29.17
CA GLY A 853 -10.07 14.32 -30.19
C GLY A 853 -10.80 14.23 -31.51
N SER A 854 -12.01 13.64 -31.51
CA SER A 854 -12.76 13.38 -32.74
C SER A 854 -13.32 14.64 -33.41
N SER A 855 -13.43 15.75 -32.66
CA SER A 855 -14.10 16.98 -33.09
C SER A 855 -15.53 16.75 -33.60
N ARG A 856 -16.18 15.66 -33.16
CA ARG A 856 -17.55 15.32 -33.53
C ARG A 856 -18.53 15.89 -32.52
N ASP A 857 -19.63 16.42 -33.04
CA ASP A 857 -20.71 16.95 -32.24
C ASP A 857 -21.47 15.83 -31.54
N LEU A 858 -21.80 16.07 -30.28
CA LEU A 858 -22.69 15.27 -29.45
C LEU A 858 -23.73 16.17 -28.83
N SER A 859 -24.96 15.64 -28.71
CA SER A 859 -26.09 16.43 -28.28
C SER A 859 -27.08 15.68 -27.42
N GLY A 860 -27.56 16.38 -26.38
CA GLY A 860 -28.79 16.13 -25.60
C GLY A 860 -28.95 14.74 -24.94
N PRO A 861 -29.71 14.63 -23.84
CA PRO A 861 -30.02 13.31 -23.28
C PRO A 861 -30.89 12.51 -24.27
N GLU A 862 -30.78 11.18 -24.31
CA GLU A 862 -31.61 10.34 -25.20
C GLU A 862 -33.11 10.42 -24.85
N ARG A 863 -33.41 10.75 -23.60
CA ARG A 863 -34.76 10.88 -23.06
C ARG A 863 -34.82 12.06 -22.11
N GLU A 864 -36.03 12.56 -21.90
CA GLU A 864 -36.25 13.64 -20.95
C GLU A 864 -35.91 13.21 -19.51
N ILE A 865 -35.21 14.09 -18.79
CA ILE A 865 -34.87 13.94 -17.37
C ILE A 865 -35.46 15.11 -16.59
N ARG A 866 -36.21 14.79 -15.51
CA ARG A 866 -37.01 15.74 -14.74
C ARG A 866 -36.56 15.82 -13.28
N GLY A 867 -36.57 17.03 -12.73
CA GLY A 867 -36.44 17.27 -11.29
C GLY A 867 -37.78 17.19 -10.56
N ASN A 868 -37.77 17.31 -9.23
CA ASN A 868 -38.98 17.40 -8.43
C ASN A 868 -39.66 18.77 -8.60
N PRO A 869 -41.01 18.84 -8.54
CA PRO A 869 -41.70 20.12 -8.49
C PRO A 869 -41.55 20.77 -7.10
N PHE A 870 -41.49 22.10 -7.03
CA PHE A 870 -41.51 22.87 -5.76
C PHE A 870 -42.45 24.07 -5.86
N THR A 871 -43.04 24.46 -4.73
CA THR A 871 -43.99 25.59 -4.63
C THR A 871 -43.28 26.83 -4.13
N VAL A 872 -43.51 28.00 -4.72
CA VAL A 872 -43.01 29.26 -4.18
C VAL A 872 -44.04 29.88 -3.24
N ARG A 873 -43.64 30.29 -2.04
CA ARG A 873 -44.50 30.97 -1.05
C ARG A 873 -43.89 32.29 -0.60
N LYS A 874 -44.76 33.21 -0.15
CA LYS A 874 -44.35 34.52 0.38
C LYS A 874 -43.68 34.37 1.74
N SER A 875 -44.20 33.50 2.59
CA SER A 875 -43.66 33.17 3.92
C SER A 875 -43.99 31.73 4.26
N VAL A 876 -43.29 31.18 5.25
CA VAL A 876 -43.55 29.85 5.82
C VAL A 876 -43.40 29.91 7.35
N PRO A 877 -44.18 29.13 8.11
CA PRO A 877 -43.94 28.95 9.53
C PRO A 877 -42.81 27.94 9.72
N LEU A 878 -41.94 28.20 10.68
CA LEU A 878 -40.96 27.26 11.21
C LEU A 878 -41.45 26.82 12.60
N VAL A 879 -41.67 25.52 12.80
CA VAL A 879 -42.29 24.98 14.03
C VAL A 879 -41.30 24.11 14.78
N GLU A 880 -40.76 24.61 15.89
CA GLU A 880 -39.70 23.91 16.62
C GLU A 880 -40.21 23.37 17.96
N ARG A 881 -39.90 22.10 18.24
CA ARG A 881 -40.18 21.46 19.54
C ARG A 881 -39.42 22.14 20.67
N MET A 882 -40.07 22.32 21.81
CA MET A 882 -39.44 22.79 23.04
C MET A 882 -39.63 21.77 24.17
N ALA A 883 -38.71 21.75 25.14
CA ALA A 883 -38.82 20.87 26.30
C ALA A 883 -40.00 21.26 27.20
N LEU A 884 -40.68 20.27 27.79
CA LEU A 884 -41.71 20.52 28.80
C LEU A 884 -41.10 21.13 30.07
N PRO A 885 -41.85 21.96 30.83
CA PRO A 885 -41.42 22.43 32.15
C PRO A 885 -41.15 21.30 33.15
N THR A 886 -41.83 20.16 32.97
CA THR A 886 -41.63 18.92 33.72
C THR A 886 -42.06 17.75 32.84
N THR A 887 -41.40 16.60 32.99
CA THR A 887 -41.82 15.32 32.40
C THR A 887 -42.51 14.42 33.43
N THR A 888 -42.66 14.89 34.67
CA THR A 888 -43.35 14.15 35.73
C THR A 888 -44.85 14.45 35.69
N LEU A 889 -45.65 13.38 35.62
CA LEU A 889 -47.09 13.43 35.75
C LEU A 889 -47.47 13.38 37.24
N SER A 890 -48.30 14.32 37.69
CA SER A 890 -48.70 14.43 39.10
C SER A 890 -50.17 14.09 39.26
N SER A 891 -50.55 13.65 40.47
CA SER A 891 -51.85 13.03 40.72
C SER A 891 -53.08 13.87 40.38
N SER A 892 -52.95 15.19 40.45
CA SER A 892 -53.99 16.11 40.00
C SER A 892 -53.40 17.50 39.73
N GLY A 893 -53.92 18.18 38.71
CA GLY A 893 -53.57 19.56 38.40
C GLY A 893 -53.50 19.85 36.91
N THR A 894 -53.21 21.11 36.56
CA THR A 894 -52.99 21.52 35.16
C THR A 894 -51.56 21.18 34.75
N HIS A 895 -51.41 20.29 33.76
CA HIS A 895 -50.12 19.89 33.20
C HIS A 895 -49.89 20.51 31.82
N THR A 896 -48.64 20.82 31.49
CA THR A 896 -48.25 21.18 30.11
C THR A 896 -47.93 19.90 29.34
N LEU A 897 -48.76 19.58 28.37
CA LEU A 897 -48.70 18.33 27.60
C LEU A 897 -47.85 18.46 26.33
N ALA A 898 -47.81 19.63 25.72
CA ALA A 898 -46.94 19.95 24.58
C ALA A 898 -46.41 21.37 24.69
N LYS A 899 -45.18 21.60 24.21
CA LYS A 899 -44.57 22.93 24.13
C LYS A 899 -43.73 23.07 22.87
N PHE A 900 -44.02 24.08 22.06
CA PHE A 900 -43.31 24.34 20.80
C PHE A 900 -43.29 25.85 20.53
N ARG A 901 -42.40 26.29 19.66
CA ARG A 901 -42.39 27.67 19.14
C ARG A 901 -42.70 27.67 17.66
N ILE A 902 -43.40 28.69 17.21
CA ILE A 902 -43.59 28.97 15.79
C ILE A 902 -42.94 30.31 15.49
N THR A 903 -42.07 30.31 14.48
CA THR A 903 -41.42 31.49 13.92
C THR A 903 -41.94 31.74 12.52
N SER A 904 -42.32 32.98 12.21
CA SER A 904 -42.68 33.37 10.85
C SER A 904 -41.43 33.74 10.06
N VAL A 905 -41.19 33.10 8.91
CA VAL A 905 -40.01 33.33 8.06
C VAL A 905 -40.38 34.24 6.89
N GLU A 906 -39.60 35.31 6.67
CA GLU A 906 -39.71 36.35 5.61
C GLU A 906 -40.97 37.24 5.61
N ASN A 907 -42.10 36.76 6.10
CA ASN A 907 -43.31 37.56 6.25
C ASN A 907 -44.25 37.01 7.31
N GLN A 908 -45.37 37.68 7.54
CA GLN A 908 -46.46 37.20 8.39
C GLN A 908 -46.96 35.82 7.92
N THR A 909 -47.26 34.94 8.87
CA THR A 909 -47.99 33.69 8.67
C THR A 909 -49.25 33.69 9.51
N ARG A 910 -50.25 32.93 9.08
CA ARG A 910 -51.54 32.81 9.75
C ARG A 910 -51.88 31.35 9.96
N GLN A 911 -52.15 30.99 11.21
CA GLN A 911 -52.38 29.62 11.63
C GLN A 911 -53.88 29.40 11.75
N LYS A 912 -54.36 28.29 11.17
CA LYS A 912 -55.79 27.99 11.04
C LYS A 912 -56.19 26.75 11.82
N LYS A 913 -55.44 25.65 11.67
CA LYS A 913 -55.72 24.36 12.32
C LYS A 913 -54.43 23.66 12.72
N TRP A 914 -54.39 23.09 13.92
CA TRP A 914 -53.34 22.18 14.37
C TRP A 914 -53.95 20.89 14.91
N THR A 915 -53.29 19.76 14.67
CA THR A 915 -53.76 18.46 15.16
C THR A 915 -52.70 17.85 16.07
N PHE A 916 -53.10 17.51 17.29
CA PHE A 916 -52.25 16.82 18.26
C PHE A 916 -52.72 15.37 18.40
N SER A 917 -51.85 14.40 18.15
CA SER A 917 -52.09 13.03 18.60
C SER A 917 -51.84 12.98 20.10
N VAL A 918 -52.87 12.65 20.87
CA VAL A 918 -52.81 12.52 22.33
C VAL A 918 -53.06 11.06 22.65
N ALA A 919 -52.04 10.37 23.17
CA ALA A 919 -52.11 9.00 23.62
C ALA A 919 -51.87 8.95 25.12
N TRP A 920 -52.61 8.10 25.83
CA TRP A 920 -52.40 7.91 27.26
C TRP A 920 -52.61 6.45 27.67
N THR A 921 -51.90 6.06 28.71
CA THR A 921 -52.00 4.73 29.30
C THR A 921 -52.32 4.86 30.78
N ASP A 922 -53.21 3.99 31.23
CA ASP A 922 -53.66 3.89 32.62
C ASP A 922 -53.36 2.46 33.13
N TYR A 923 -52.64 2.36 34.24
CA TYR A 923 -52.22 1.07 34.83
C TYR A 923 -52.83 0.80 36.21
N THR A 924 -54.16 0.88 36.33
CA THR A 924 -54.88 0.61 37.61
C THR A 924 -56.22 -0.13 37.43
N THR A 925 -56.86 -0.49 38.56
CA THR A 925 -58.18 -1.18 38.61
C THR A 925 -59.25 -0.41 39.42
N SER A 926 -58.95 0.78 39.98
CA SER A 926 -59.86 1.48 40.92
C SER A 926 -60.24 2.92 40.58
N THR A 927 -59.49 3.65 39.75
CA THR A 927 -59.79 5.02 39.29
C THR A 927 -59.28 5.21 37.87
N GLU A 928 -60.02 5.93 37.03
CA GLU A 928 -59.63 6.21 35.64
C GLU A 928 -58.82 7.51 35.57
N LEU A 929 -57.71 7.50 34.82
CA LEU A 929 -56.98 8.70 34.41
C LEU A 929 -57.90 9.57 33.54
N GLU A 930 -58.16 10.79 33.99
CA GLU A 930 -58.99 11.75 33.27
C GLU A 930 -58.16 12.94 32.78
N ILE A 931 -58.31 13.30 31.51
CA ILE A 931 -57.68 14.47 30.90
C ILE A 931 -58.79 15.35 30.30
N ASN A 932 -58.96 16.57 30.80
CA ASN A 932 -59.98 17.50 30.30
C ASN A 932 -59.51 18.96 30.37
N ASN A 933 -60.40 19.88 29.97
CA ASN A 933 -60.19 21.33 30.11
C ASN A 933 -58.88 21.81 29.46
N PHE A 934 -58.62 21.35 28.23
CA PHE A 934 -57.47 21.73 27.43
C PHE A 934 -57.44 23.24 27.21
N LYS A 935 -56.25 23.83 27.34
CA LYS A 935 -56.01 25.27 27.26
C LYS A 935 -54.78 25.50 26.39
N LEU A 936 -54.91 26.34 25.39
CA LEU A 936 -53.77 26.86 24.66
C LEU A 936 -53.23 28.10 25.37
N PHE A 937 -51.92 28.12 25.60
CA PHE A 937 -51.19 29.29 26.07
C PHE A 937 -50.28 29.80 24.96
N ARG A 938 -50.14 31.12 24.87
CA ARG A 938 -49.21 31.83 23.99
C ARG A 938 -48.34 32.73 24.84
N ASN A 939 -47.03 32.58 24.71
CA ASN A 939 -46.03 33.37 25.44
C ASN A 939 -46.28 33.41 26.96
N GLY A 940 -46.73 32.28 27.51
CA GLY A 940 -47.01 32.09 28.94
C GLY A 940 -48.38 32.58 29.42
N ALA A 941 -49.18 33.23 28.57
CA ALA A 941 -50.55 33.66 28.88
C ALA A 941 -51.60 32.75 28.22
N PRO A 942 -52.73 32.42 28.90
CA PRO A 942 -53.79 31.62 28.29
C PRO A 942 -54.51 32.42 27.19
N LEU A 943 -54.80 31.79 26.06
CA LEU A 943 -55.67 32.39 25.02
C LEU A 943 -57.14 32.35 25.48
N SER A 944 -57.92 33.31 24.98
CA SER A 944 -59.37 33.37 25.21
C SER A 944 -60.10 32.21 24.54
N GLN A 945 -61.19 31.74 25.14
CA GLN A 945 -62.10 30.74 24.54
C GLN A 945 -62.78 31.23 23.25
N SER A 946 -62.77 32.54 23.00
CA SER A 946 -63.25 33.14 21.76
C SER A 946 -62.21 33.13 20.64
N GLU A 947 -60.96 32.73 20.91
CA GLU A 947 -59.87 32.73 19.90
C GLU A 947 -59.64 31.34 19.28
N TYR A 948 -60.04 30.26 19.94
CA TYR A 948 -59.83 28.89 19.46
C TYR A 948 -60.85 27.91 20.07
N THR A 949 -60.98 26.73 19.47
CA THR A 949 -61.67 25.58 20.05
C THR A 949 -60.85 24.31 19.82
N ILE A 950 -60.84 23.41 20.81
CA ILE A 950 -60.16 22.10 20.70
C ILE A 950 -61.23 21.01 20.77
N TYR A 951 -61.24 20.15 19.76
CA TYR A 951 -62.13 19.00 19.65
C TYR A 951 -61.37 17.69 19.91
N ASP A 952 -62.05 16.66 20.41
CA ASP A 952 -61.50 15.32 20.63
C ASP A 952 -61.23 14.52 19.35
N GLY A 953 -61.55 15.08 18.18
CA GLY A 953 -61.37 14.44 16.87
C GLY A 953 -62.48 13.46 16.50
N LEU A 954 -63.49 13.26 17.35
CA LEU A 954 -64.63 12.38 17.11
C LEU A 954 -65.87 13.15 16.63
N GLY A 955 -65.94 14.47 16.87
CA GLY A 955 -67.00 15.35 16.37
C GLY A 955 -66.82 16.82 16.75
N ILE A 956 -67.81 17.66 16.40
CA ILE A 956 -67.81 19.12 16.65
C ILE A 956 -68.92 19.60 17.59
N GLY A 957 -69.75 18.67 18.09
CA GLY A 957 -70.80 18.96 19.06
C GLY A 957 -70.23 19.42 20.42
N PRO A 958 -71.02 20.08 21.28
CA PRO A 958 -70.58 20.50 22.62
C PRO A 958 -69.94 19.40 23.48
N GLU A 959 -70.34 18.15 23.26
CA GLU A 959 -69.85 16.92 23.91
C GLU A 959 -68.46 16.48 23.47
N HIS A 960 -67.96 17.00 22.35
CA HIS A 960 -66.64 16.70 21.79
C HIS A 960 -65.61 17.80 22.05
N ILE A 961 -65.99 18.85 22.79
CA ILE A 961 -65.13 20.01 23.05
C ILE A 961 -64.29 19.78 24.29
N LEU A 962 -62.98 19.74 24.07
CA LEU A 962 -61.95 19.59 25.08
C LEU A 962 -61.44 20.91 25.63
N SER A 963 -61.62 22.03 24.92
CA SER A 963 -61.10 23.34 25.33
C SER A 963 -61.74 23.88 26.63
N GLN A 964 -61.20 24.98 27.19
CA GLN A 964 -61.62 25.50 28.50
C GLN A 964 -63.14 25.64 28.65
N GLY A 965 -63.73 25.04 29.71
CA GLY A 965 -65.18 25.04 29.93
C GLY A 965 -66.01 24.10 29.04
N GLY A 966 -65.33 23.24 28.25
CA GLY A 966 -65.95 22.18 27.46
C GLY A 966 -66.48 21.02 28.30
N ASN A 967 -67.33 20.19 27.68
CA ASN A 967 -67.99 19.06 28.36
C ASN A 967 -67.31 17.71 28.06
N ALA A 968 -66.35 17.66 27.14
CA ALA A 968 -65.63 16.43 26.81
C ALA A 968 -64.55 16.13 27.86
N THR A 969 -64.39 14.87 28.22
CA THR A 969 -63.28 14.39 29.06
C THR A 969 -62.71 13.12 28.44
N LEU A 970 -61.40 13.10 28.24
CA LEU A 970 -60.69 11.91 27.77
C LEU A 970 -60.51 10.96 28.95
N LYS A 971 -61.01 9.73 28.81
CA LYS A 971 -60.94 8.67 29.81
C LYS A 971 -60.65 7.35 29.14
N VAL A 972 -60.14 6.39 29.91
CA VAL A 972 -59.99 5.00 29.47
C VAL A 972 -61.12 4.17 30.07
N SER A 973 -62.20 3.95 29.32
CA SER A 973 -63.39 3.27 29.85
C SER A 973 -63.35 1.75 29.65
N GLN A 974 -62.61 1.03 30.51
CA GLN A 974 -62.82 -0.40 30.79
C GLN A 974 -61.97 -0.84 32.00
N TYR A 975 -62.40 -1.84 32.78
CA TYR A 975 -61.63 -2.35 33.93
C TYR A 975 -60.73 -3.53 33.49
N GLY A 976 -59.41 -3.39 33.62
CA GLY A 976 -58.42 -4.44 33.28
C GLY A 976 -56.97 -3.94 33.43
N SER A 977 -55.99 -4.83 33.65
CA SER A 977 -54.59 -4.41 33.81
C SER A 977 -53.99 -3.99 32.45
N HIS A 978 -53.64 -2.71 32.33
CA HIS A 978 -53.02 -2.07 31.18
C HIS A 978 -54.00 -1.72 30.05
N ILE A 979 -54.44 -0.46 30.00
CA ILE A 979 -55.31 0.02 28.93
C ILE A 979 -54.72 1.31 28.34
N SER A 980 -54.66 1.36 27.02
CA SER A 980 -54.16 2.49 26.24
C SER A 980 -55.27 3.07 25.37
N ALA A 981 -55.40 4.39 25.33
CA ALA A 981 -56.28 5.10 24.42
C ALA A 981 -55.50 6.19 23.67
N ALA A 982 -55.96 6.53 22.48
CA ALA A 982 -55.41 7.64 21.71
C ALA A 982 -56.51 8.33 20.91
N ILE A 983 -56.41 9.66 20.82
CA ILE A 983 -57.28 10.50 20.00
C ILE A 983 -56.46 11.57 19.28
N ASN A 984 -57.07 12.23 18.28
CA ASN A 984 -56.50 13.39 17.63
C ASN A 984 -57.20 14.65 18.15
N ALA A 985 -56.58 15.36 19.09
CA ALA A 985 -57.08 16.63 19.56
C ALA A 985 -56.89 17.70 18.46
N VAL A 986 -57.99 18.13 17.85
CA VAL A 986 -58.00 19.07 16.73
C VAL A 986 -58.24 20.49 17.26
N LEU A 987 -57.24 21.34 17.13
CA LEU A 987 -57.30 22.75 17.46
C LEU A 987 -57.66 23.56 16.21
N VAL A 988 -58.69 24.39 16.32
CA VAL A 988 -59.14 25.33 15.27
C VAL A 988 -59.13 26.74 15.83
N PHE A 989 -58.48 27.67 15.13
CA PHE A 989 -58.56 29.10 15.47
C PHE A 989 -59.85 29.71 14.93
N GLY A 990 -60.49 30.58 15.72
CA GLY A 990 -61.75 31.23 15.33
C GLY A 990 -62.75 31.37 16.48
N ASP A 991 -63.64 32.37 16.37
CA ASP A 991 -64.66 32.67 17.37
C ASP A 991 -65.92 31.82 17.18
N ARG A 992 -66.16 30.88 18.10
CA ARG A 992 -67.34 30.00 18.11
C ARG A 992 -68.66 30.75 18.28
N SER A 993 -68.65 31.98 18.79
CA SER A 993 -69.88 32.79 18.87
C SER A 993 -70.40 33.22 17.50
N GLN A 994 -69.57 33.09 16.46
CA GLN A 994 -69.95 33.35 15.08
C GLN A 994 -70.27 32.05 14.33
N GLN A 995 -71.29 32.09 13.48
CA GLN A 995 -71.79 30.93 12.72
C GLN A 995 -70.72 30.29 11.79
N ASP A 996 -69.74 31.08 11.34
CA ASP A 996 -68.68 30.67 10.42
C ASP A 996 -67.28 30.66 11.07
N MET A 997 -67.21 30.74 12.41
CA MET A 997 -65.96 30.73 13.21
C MET A 997 -64.85 31.64 12.65
N ALA A 998 -65.13 32.93 12.46
CA ALA A 998 -64.15 33.86 11.92
C ALA A 998 -62.98 34.10 12.88
N GLY A 999 -61.75 33.90 12.42
CA GLY A 999 -60.52 34.22 13.18
C GLY A 999 -59.36 33.29 12.85
N GLU A 1000 -58.13 33.79 13.01
CA GLU A 1000 -56.88 33.06 12.76
C GLU A 1000 -55.82 33.51 13.77
N GLU A 1001 -54.86 32.64 14.06
CA GLU A 1001 -53.70 33.04 14.85
C GLU A 1001 -52.66 33.70 13.95
N ILE A 1002 -52.42 34.99 14.19
CA ILE A 1002 -51.52 35.82 13.40
C ILE A 1002 -50.13 35.82 14.05
N ILE A 1003 -49.13 35.41 13.27
CA ILE A 1003 -47.72 35.53 13.66
C ILE A 1003 -47.07 36.55 12.72
N PRO A 1004 -46.73 37.77 13.21
CA PRO A 1004 -46.08 38.78 12.38
C PRO A 1004 -44.70 38.34 11.89
N ASP A 1005 -44.19 39.03 10.87
CA ASP A 1005 -42.85 38.80 10.33
C ASP A 1005 -41.77 38.85 11.42
N GLY A 1006 -40.82 37.90 11.34
CA GLY A 1006 -39.71 37.74 12.30
C GLY A 1006 -40.12 37.49 13.75
N SER A 1007 -41.42 37.36 14.04
CA SER A 1007 -41.93 37.16 15.39
C SER A 1007 -41.92 35.68 15.75
N ILE A 1008 -41.70 35.42 17.03
CA ILE A 1008 -41.70 34.07 17.60
C ILE A 1008 -42.81 34.02 18.65
N ASN A 1009 -43.74 33.09 18.48
CA ASN A 1009 -44.73 32.76 19.50
C ASN A 1009 -44.43 31.37 20.07
N ILE A 1010 -44.37 31.27 21.40
CA ILE A 1010 -44.23 30.01 22.12
C ILE A 1010 -45.62 29.55 22.55
N TYR A 1011 -46.00 28.35 22.12
CA TYR A 1011 -47.28 27.73 22.44
C TYR A 1011 -47.11 26.58 23.42
N GLU A 1012 -48.04 26.50 24.37
CA GLU A 1012 -48.14 25.41 25.33
C GLU A 1012 -49.57 24.87 25.31
N LEU A 1013 -49.72 23.58 25.00
CA LEU A 1013 -50.98 22.87 25.19
C LEU A 1013 -51.00 22.35 26.63
N ARG A 1014 -51.93 22.86 27.44
CA ARG A 1014 -52.10 22.42 28.82
C ARG A 1014 -53.45 21.73 28.99
N ALA A 1015 -53.57 20.79 29.92
CA ALA A 1015 -54.84 20.18 30.28
C ALA A 1015 -54.89 19.91 31.77
N ASP A 1016 -56.10 19.85 32.32
CA ASP A 1016 -56.31 19.43 33.70
C ASP A 1016 -56.32 17.89 33.72
N VAL A 1017 -55.39 17.32 34.48
CA VAL A 1017 -55.25 15.88 34.69
C VAL A 1017 -55.77 15.54 36.08
N MET A 1018 -56.56 14.47 36.18
CA MET A 1018 -57.06 13.95 37.45
C MET A 1018 -56.78 12.45 37.55
N ASN A 1019 -56.58 12.00 38.77
CA ASN A 1019 -56.36 10.59 39.14
C ASN A 1019 -55.06 9.97 38.61
N ALA A 1020 -54.06 10.75 38.22
CA ALA A 1020 -52.79 10.17 37.78
C ALA A 1020 -52.08 9.42 38.92
N HIS A 1021 -51.61 8.22 38.64
CA HIS A 1021 -50.97 7.29 39.57
C HIS A 1021 -51.81 7.03 40.82
N GLN A 1022 -53.14 7.21 40.74
CA GLN A 1022 -54.07 6.89 41.82
C GLN A 1022 -54.60 5.47 41.62
N GLY A 1023 -54.28 4.58 42.57
CA GLY A 1023 -54.66 3.18 42.48
C GLY A 1023 -53.79 2.27 43.35
N ALA A 1024 -53.36 1.14 42.78
CA ALA A 1024 -52.41 0.24 43.42
C ALA A 1024 -51.01 0.89 43.56
N SER A 1025 -50.17 0.40 44.48
CA SER A 1025 -48.81 0.96 44.68
C SER A 1025 -47.89 0.84 43.44
N THR A 1026 -48.25 -0.01 42.49
CA THR A 1026 -47.58 -0.28 41.21
C THR A 1026 -48.14 0.53 40.03
N ASP A 1027 -49.13 1.37 40.28
CA ASP A 1027 -49.79 2.18 39.26
C ASP A 1027 -48.82 3.16 38.58
N THR A 1028 -48.83 3.16 37.24
CA THR A 1028 -47.93 3.92 36.37
C THR A 1028 -48.70 4.38 35.15
N ASP A 1029 -48.91 5.69 35.08
CA ASP A 1029 -49.63 6.33 33.98
C ASP A 1029 -48.66 7.07 33.07
N ASN A 1030 -49.05 7.23 31.81
CA ASN A 1030 -48.28 8.02 30.86
C ASN A 1030 -49.21 8.79 29.94
N ILE A 1031 -48.83 10.02 29.61
CA ILE A 1031 -49.46 10.83 28.57
C ILE A 1031 -48.38 11.18 27.55
N SER A 1032 -48.62 10.83 26.29
CA SER A 1032 -47.78 11.15 25.15
C SER A 1032 -48.54 12.05 24.18
N VAL A 1033 -47.95 13.17 23.79
CA VAL A 1033 -48.53 14.12 22.82
C VAL A 1033 -47.58 14.32 21.67
N THR A 1034 -48.10 14.35 20.44
CA THR A 1034 -47.33 14.61 19.21
C THR A 1034 -48.07 15.65 18.38
N LEU A 1035 -47.39 16.72 17.96
CA LEU A 1035 -47.95 17.67 16.99
C LEU A 1035 -47.79 17.07 15.60
N LEU A 1036 -48.90 16.80 14.92
CA LEU A 1036 -48.92 16.12 13.64
C LEU A 1036 -48.67 17.09 12.47
N GLY A 1037 -47.95 16.62 11.45
CA GLY A 1037 -47.89 17.22 10.12
C GLY A 1037 -48.29 16.21 9.06
N ASP A 1038 -48.06 16.55 7.79
CA ASP A 1038 -48.58 15.81 6.63
C ASP A 1038 -47.48 14.99 5.92
N ASN A 1039 -46.52 14.46 6.69
CA ASN A 1039 -45.24 13.91 6.19
C ASN A 1039 -45.29 12.66 5.29
N ASP A 1040 -46.45 12.09 4.96
CA ASP A 1040 -46.55 10.98 4.00
C ASP A 1040 -47.91 11.06 3.28
N HIS A 1041 -47.88 10.99 1.95
CA HIS A 1041 -49.09 10.94 1.11
C HIS A 1041 -49.98 9.69 1.32
N GLU A 1042 -49.63 8.79 2.24
CA GLU A 1042 -50.52 7.76 2.75
C GLU A 1042 -51.06 8.15 4.12
N LEU A 1043 -52.17 8.90 4.11
CA LEU A 1043 -52.93 9.23 5.31
C LEU A 1043 -53.31 7.93 6.05
N PRO A 1044 -53.00 7.76 7.35
CA PRO A 1044 -53.71 6.78 8.15
C PRO A 1044 -55.18 7.18 8.12
N TRP A 1045 -56.01 6.35 7.49
CA TRP A 1045 -57.43 6.60 7.30
C TRP A 1045 -58.11 6.86 8.67
N THR A 1046 -58.30 8.12 9.03
CA THR A 1046 -59.16 8.53 10.14
C THR A 1046 -60.59 8.26 9.66
N GLY A 1047 -61.15 7.11 10.01
CA GLY A 1047 -62.35 6.54 9.38
C GLY A 1047 -63.52 7.49 9.13
N GLN A 1048 -64.37 7.12 8.17
CA GLN A 1048 -65.59 7.85 7.82
C GLN A 1048 -66.50 8.05 9.04
N LEU A 1049 -66.63 9.28 9.54
CA LEU A 1049 -67.54 9.63 10.64
C LEU A 1049 -68.66 10.56 10.12
N GLN A 1050 -69.88 10.02 10.05
CA GLN A 1050 -71.07 10.70 9.53
C GLN A 1050 -71.89 11.36 10.64
N THR A 1051 -72.47 12.53 10.32
CA THR A 1051 -73.54 13.28 11.02
C THR A 1051 -73.07 14.22 12.17
N HIS A 1052 -72.91 15.55 12.08
CA HIS A 1052 -73.33 16.66 11.20
C HIS A 1052 -72.12 17.33 10.49
N PRO A 1053 -72.29 18.05 9.35
CA PRO A 1053 -71.32 18.04 8.25
C PRO A 1053 -69.91 18.49 8.68
N VAL A 1054 -69.09 17.46 8.96
CA VAL A 1054 -67.64 17.33 8.79
C VAL A 1054 -66.87 18.66 8.97
N GLY A 1055 -66.90 19.20 10.18
CA GLY A 1055 -65.97 20.24 10.61
C GLY A 1055 -64.78 19.56 11.30
N VAL A 1056 -63.53 19.90 11.04
CA VAL A 1056 -62.99 21.10 10.40
C VAL A 1056 -61.56 20.70 9.95
N VAL A 1057 -61.20 20.36 8.71
CA VAL A 1057 -61.72 20.61 7.37
C VAL A 1057 -61.32 19.44 6.47
N THR A 1058 -62.22 19.01 5.57
CA THR A 1058 -61.89 18.24 4.35
C THR A 1058 -62.72 18.91 3.26
N VAL A 1059 -62.15 19.87 2.51
CA VAL A 1059 -62.87 20.54 1.40
C VAL A 1059 -63.04 19.59 0.21
N ARG A 1060 -62.27 18.49 0.18
CA ARG A 1060 -62.48 17.35 -0.70
C ARG A 1060 -62.76 16.09 0.11
N PRO A 1061 -63.55 15.12 -0.35
CA PRO A 1061 -63.86 13.91 0.42
C PRO A 1061 -62.66 12.99 0.75
N ASP A 1062 -61.46 13.31 0.24
CA ASP A 1062 -60.26 12.48 0.19
C ASP A 1062 -58.99 13.09 0.81
N ALA A 1063 -59.02 14.31 1.40
CA ALA A 1063 -57.82 15.02 1.88
C ALA A 1063 -57.93 15.62 3.31
N ASN A 1064 -57.35 14.96 4.32
CA ASN A 1064 -57.36 15.43 5.72
C ASN A 1064 -55.96 15.91 6.17
N SER A 1065 -55.75 17.23 6.20
CA SER A 1065 -54.48 17.84 6.61
C SER A 1065 -54.41 18.15 8.11
N ASN A 1066 -53.27 17.83 8.74
CA ASN A 1066 -53.05 17.91 10.17
C ASN A 1066 -52.64 19.32 10.64
N PHE A 1067 -51.93 20.06 9.79
CA PHE A 1067 -51.43 21.40 10.10
C PHE A 1067 -51.74 22.37 8.94
N ILE A 1068 -52.63 23.33 9.17
CA ILE A 1068 -53.11 24.27 8.14
C ILE A 1068 -52.72 25.70 8.54
N TRP A 1069 -52.09 26.39 7.59
CA TRP A 1069 -51.62 27.76 7.72
C TRP A 1069 -51.68 28.49 6.36
N SER A 1070 -51.52 29.80 6.38
CA SER A 1070 -51.46 30.64 5.17
C SER A 1070 -50.37 31.70 5.30
N ASP A 1071 -49.77 32.10 4.18
CA ASP A 1071 -48.74 33.16 4.10
C ASP A 1071 -49.33 34.57 3.97
N TYR A 1072 -50.66 34.66 4.03
CA TYR A 1072 -51.44 35.88 3.85
C TYR A 1072 -50.94 36.69 2.64
N SER A 1073 -50.97 36.05 1.47
CA SER A 1073 -50.91 36.74 0.19
C SER A 1073 -52.19 37.57 0.04
N ALA A 1074 -52.05 38.89 -0.06
CA ALA A 1074 -53.16 39.85 -0.06
C ALA A 1074 -54.04 39.80 -1.33
N ASP A 1075 -53.98 38.70 -2.09
CA ASP A 1075 -54.82 38.47 -3.26
C ASP A 1075 -56.25 38.19 -2.78
N THR A 1076 -57.07 39.23 -2.86
CA THR A 1076 -58.42 39.40 -2.26
C THR A 1076 -59.51 38.38 -2.64
N GLY A 1077 -59.15 37.17 -3.06
CA GLY A 1077 -60.08 36.04 -3.27
C GLY A 1077 -59.53 34.65 -2.94
N LEU A 1078 -58.25 34.51 -2.56
CA LEU A 1078 -57.63 33.20 -2.28
C LEU A 1078 -57.54 32.87 -0.78
N HIS A 1079 -57.52 33.90 0.08
CA HIS A 1079 -57.43 33.77 1.53
C HIS A 1079 -58.76 34.09 2.20
N ASP A 1080 -59.28 33.19 3.03
CA ASP A 1080 -60.42 33.47 3.92
C ASP A 1080 -60.09 33.09 5.37
N SER A 1081 -60.35 34.01 6.30
CA SER A 1081 -60.17 33.79 7.73
C SER A 1081 -61.35 33.09 8.40
N ARG A 1082 -62.40 32.77 7.64
CA ARG A 1082 -63.57 32.02 8.13
C ARG A 1082 -63.36 30.53 7.88
N VAL A 1083 -63.87 29.73 8.80
CA VAL A 1083 -63.93 28.28 8.62
C VAL A 1083 -64.99 27.97 7.54
N PRO A 1084 -64.65 27.22 6.49
CA PRO A 1084 -65.60 26.82 5.44
C PRO A 1084 -66.88 26.14 5.98
N GLY A 1085 -68.07 26.66 5.67
CA GLY A 1085 -69.36 26.09 6.07
C GLY A 1085 -70.17 25.46 4.92
N ASN A 1086 -70.41 24.13 4.97
CA ASN A 1086 -71.27 23.29 4.08
C ASN A 1086 -70.90 23.24 2.55
N PRO A 1087 -70.58 22.07 1.97
CA PRO A 1087 -69.91 21.88 0.66
C PRO A 1087 -70.68 22.21 -0.64
N SER A 1088 -71.72 23.04 -0.65
CA SER A 1088 -72.60 23.19 -1.83
C SER A 1088 -72.35 24.40 -2.77
N GLY A 1089 -71.28 25.18 -2.58
CA GLY A 1089 -70.94 26.33 -3.42
C GLY A 1089 -69.61 26.21 -4.16
N THR A 1090 -69.55 26.66 -5.42
CA THR A 1090 -68.33 26.74 -6.24
C THR A 1090 -67.58 28.05 -5.95
N GLY A 1091 -66.67 28.04 -4.97
CA GLY A 1091 -65.83 29.20 -4.66
C GLY A 1091 -65.17 29.13 -3.29
N TRP A 1092 -64.44 28.05 -3.00
CA TRP A 1092 -63.74 27.87 -1.73
C TRP A 1092 -62.34 28.52 -1.77
N PRO A 1093 -61.89 29.11 -0.65
CA PRO A 1093 -60.51 29.58 -0.50
C PRO A 1093 -59.54 28.40 -0.47
N TYR A 1094 -58.48 28.46 -1.30
CA TYR A 1094 -57.49 27.39 -1.47
C TYR A 1094 -56.57 27.19 -0.25
N ASP A 1095 -56.53 28.13 0.69
CA ASP A 1095 -55.66 28.06 1.87
C ASP A 1095 -56.22 27.22 3.04
N TRP A 1096 -57.36 26.58 2.84
CA TRP A 1096 -57.95 25.58 3.74
C TRP A 1096 -57.95 24.15 3.15
N THR A 1097 -57.49 23.97 1.90
CA THR A 1097 -57.64 22.70 1.18
C THR A 1097 -56.43 21.77 1.28
N ASP A 1098 -55.23 22.33 1.47
CA ASP A 1098 -53.98 21.56 1.41
C ASP A 1098 -53.06 21.94 2.57
N GLY A 1099 -52.71 20.97 3.41
CA GLY A 1099 -51.62 21.10 4.36
C GLY A 1099 -50.30 20.95 3.63
N LEU A 1100 -49.40 21.89 3.89
CA LEU A 1100 -48.08 21.94 3.28
C LEU A 1100 -47.06 21.43 4.31
N LEU A 1101 -45.98 20.79 3.84
CA LEU A 1101 -44.89 20.41 4.74
C LEU A 1101 -44.35 21.65 5.45
N VAL A 1102 -44.34 21.59 6.79
CA VAL A 1102 -43.88 22.67 7.66
C VAL A 1102 -42.54 22.27 8.25
N PRO A 1103 -41.46 23.04 8.02
CA PRO A 1103 -40.15 22.72 8.55
C PRO A 1103 -40.18 22.74 10.08
N ALA A 1104 -39.49 21.77 10.66
CA ALA A 1104 -39.30 21.61 12.10
C ALA A 1104 -37.94 22.09 12.60
N ASP A 1105 -37.05 22.48 11.68
CA ASP A 1105 -35.76 23.09 11.97
C ASP A 1105 -35.40 24.21 10.96
N PRO A 1106 -34.49 25.14 11.31
CA PRO A 1106 -34.15 26.28 10.47
C PRO A 1106 -33.46 25.95 9.14
N ARG A 1107 -32.89 24.75 8.99
CA ARG A 1107 -32.26 24.26 7.75
C ARG A 1107 -33.26 23.55 6.84
N GLY A 1108 -34.43 23.17 7.36
CA GLY A 1108 -35.45 22.43 6.62
C GLY A 1108 -35.10 20.96 6.43
N ASP A 1109 -34.24 20.39 7.30
CA ASP A 1109 -33.81 19.00 7.22
C ASP A 1109 -34.87 18.03 7.82
N THR A 1110 -35.77 18.55 8.68
CA THR A 1110 -36.84 17.84 9.37
C THR A 1110 -38.17 18.59 9.23
N PHE A 1111 -39.28 17.86 9.22
CA PHE A 1111 -40.65 18.39 9.05
C PHE A 1111 -41.60 17.77 10.09
N LEU A 1112 -42.74 18.42 10.37
CA LEU A 1112 -43.76 17.90 11.30
C LEU A 1112 -44.27 16.49 10.89
N PRO A 1113 -44.32 15.46 11.77
CA PRO A 1113 -44.52 15.62 13.20
C PRO A 1113 -43.26 15.91 14.00
N LEU A 1114 -43.42 16.63 15.10
CA LEU A 1114 -42.36 16.77 16.10
C LEU A 1114 -42.25 15.50 16.93
N ASP A 1115 -41.07 15.23 17.49
CA ASP A 1115 -40.90 14.18 18.50
C ASP A 1115 -41.92 14.35 19.64
N SER A 1116 -42.45 13.23 20.13
CA SER A 1116 -43.48 13.25 21.16
C SER A 1116 -43.01 13.90 22.48
N TRP A 1117 -43.93 14.55 23.16
CA TRP A 1117 -43.80 14.99 24.54
C TRP A 1117 -44.41 13.93 25.46
N ASN A 1118 -43.64 13.43 26.42
CA ASN A 1118 -44.07 12.37 27.32
C ASN A 1118 -44.09 12.87 28.77
N LEU A 1119 -45.18 12.60 29.48
CA LEU A 1119 -45.30 12.78 30.93
C LEU A 1119 -45.63 11.44 31.58
N SER A 1120 -44.80 10.99 32.51
CA SER A 1120 -44.96 9.73 33.24
C SER A 1120 -44.66 9.90 34.73
N LYS A 1121 -44.82 8.82 35.50
CA LYS A 1121 -44.47 8.76 36.93
C LYS A 1121 -43.02 9.14 37.24
#